data_AF-A0A2R6HG69-F1
#
_entry.id   AF-A0A2R6HG69-F1
#
_cell.length_a   1.000
_cell.length_b   1.000
_cell.length_c   1.000
_cell.angle_alpha   90.00
_cell.angle_beta   90.00
_cell.angle_gamma   90.00
#
_symmetry.space_group_name_H-M   'P 1'
#
loop_
_entity.id
_entity.type
_entity.pdbx_description
1 polymer ?
#
loop_
_entity_poly.entity_id
_entity_poly.type
_entity_poly.pdbx_seq_one_letter_code
_entity_poly.pdbx_strand_id
1 'polypeptide(L)'
;MDKPENIRNIAIAAHVDHGKCIRGDARISLADGRVVEAEELFAEIRADGEPAPDEGEAYTPSKTVEVASFDREASETVAGEIDYACRRTADEPLVTVRTSNGHEVATTPEHRYLVLTDAGVMEFERSDELEPGDTIVGIRKTPNRTQDRVEADLLRRLAADYGFYVRVTEEFNDRIDAHDRAELREAADSRLKPDSFDHAVWRGQYRLRDVVNVCEAFDIDLADLYANVESLNYRGTDQRGEHSSLDVDLPEDLEPLFYLAGVFFGDGDTEGNITANAAEMKATVERHAAELGLDPIVREFEGRGDRIEIGGKTLASVLQAAFDYPRTDKSASIRIPEVVFRAGRAETAAFVRGYVDADGTVEDSRSAVSVSSVSTGMLADLQLLLYQFDVASKLNRTNDTLYVSGALSLENFAEIGFGLPTKQERFESLLASAAAADVDRVPITGETLREIRADLGSTQTEVFPSYGTYERDEATPTKLSLSRIADRFEELDDGDDIRVSRLQGLANADTSFVEVESIDREGCEYVYDFGVADHHNFVCEGVVVHNTTLTDNLLAGAGMISDETAGEQLAMDTEEDEQERGITIDAANVSMTHEYEGTNHLINLIDTPGHVDFGGDVTRAMRAVDGALVVVDAVEGAMPQTETVLRQALREGVKPTLFINKVDRLISELQEGPQEMQERMTAVIRDVNELIRGMTEEMEDIDDDWTVSVEDGTVGFGSALYKWGVSFPSMQRTGMDFGDIIELERADKRQELAERTPLADVVLDMVCEHFPNPVDAQPRRIPRIWRGDSDSDVAETMRLVDEGGEIVFMVTDISMDPHAGEIATGRVFSGTLEKGQELYVSGTAGKNRLQSVGIFMGGEREEVDRVPAGNVAAVTGLNDAIAGSTVSSVEMTPFESIEHISEPVITKSVEAKNMDDLPKLIETLQQVAKEDPTIEIEINEDTGEHLISGQGELHLEVVTQRIERNQGIPVTTGEPIVVFREAPQAESREVEGISPNRHNRFYMTVQPLDGDVVEAITRGKATMDMPELERREALQEAGLEKETSQDVEHIHGSNIIVDKTKGIQHLNETMELVIEGMEEALNDGPLANEPVQGSLIRLHDARLHEDAIHRGPAQVIPAVRNSLHNALIDAEVRLLEPIQEVRIDVPNEHMGAASGEVQGRRGRVDDMYQEGDLMVVEGVAPVEEMIGFSSDIRSATEGRASWNTENAGFQVMADNLQREKIMEIRERKGMKLELPETVDYF
;
A
#
# COMPACT_ATOMS: atom_id res chain seq x y z
N MET A 1 -26.67 27.03 -6.51
CA MET A 1 -26.46 25.77 -5.77
C MET A 1 -27.69 25.38 -4.92
N ASP A 2 -28.65 26.29 -4.63
CA ASP A 2 -29.92 25.99 -3.94
C ASP A 2 -31.01 25.27 -4.78
N LYS A 3 -30.65 24.44 -5.77
CA LYS A 3 -31.65 23.75 -6.60
C LYS A 3 -31.35 22.25 -6.66
N PRO A 4 -32.19 21.41 -6.01
CA PRO A 4 -32.02 19.96 -6.03
C PRO A 4 -31.92 19.37 -7.45
N GLU A 5 -32.64 19.93 -8.42
CA GLU A 5 -32.63 19.51 -9.84
C GLU A 5 -31.21 19.53 -10.49
N ASN A 6 -30.32 20.38 -9.98
CA ASN A 6 -28.97 20.58 -10.52
C ASN A 6 -27.90 19.77 -9.79
N ILE A 7 -28.27 18.97 -8.79
CA ILE A 7 -27.31 18.15 -8.02
C ILE A 7 -27.20 16.78 -8.67
N ARG A 8 -25.98 16.22 -8.70
CA ARG A 8 -25.69 14.81 -8.99
C ARG A 8 -24.85 14.26 -7.86
N ASN A 9 -25.23 13.12 -7.32
CA ASN A 9 -24.47 12.42 -6.28
C ASN A 9 -24.07 11.09 -6.87
N ILE A 10 -22.77 10.86 -7.00
CA ILE A 10 -22.22 9.77 -7.78
C ILE A 10 -21.12 9.06 -7.01
N ALA A 11 -20.95 7.78 -7.25
CA ALA A 11 -19.77 7.04 -6.86
C ALA A 11 -19.00 6.58 -8.10
N ILE A 12 -17.66 6.54 -8.03
CA ILE A 12 -16.83 5.83 -8.99
C ILE A 12 -16.51 4.46 -8.42
N ALA A 13 -16.66 3.43 -9.25
CA ALA A 13 -16.27 2.06 -8.96
C ALA A 13 -15.24 1.63 -10.00
N ALA A 14 -13.95 1.64 -9.64
CA ALA A 14 -12.84 1.31 -10.54
C ALA A 14 -12.17 -0.03 -10.22
N HIS A 15 -11.62 -0.66 -11.27
CA HIS A 15 -10.71 -1.81 -11.19
C HIS A 15 -9.28 -1.32 -11.51
N VAL A 16 -8.30 -1.88 -10.79
CA VAL A 16 -6.89 -1.48 -10.59
C VAL A 16 -6.12 -0.82 -11.77
N ASP A 17 -5.25 0.11 -11.41
CA ASP A 17 -4.30 0.90 -12.21
C ASP A 17 -3.20 0.05 -12.88
N HIS A 18 -3.04 0.09 -14.22
CA HIS A 18 -1.92 -0.58 -14.92
C HIS A 18 -1.28 0.35 -15.97
N GLY A 19 0.06 0.46 -15.98
CA GLY A 19 0.80 0.97 -17.14
C GLY A 19 2.29 1.31 -16.96
N LYS A 20 2.85 1.55 -15.78
CA LYS A 20 4.11 2.33 -15.70
C LYS A 20 5.35 1.50 -15.41
N CYS A 21 5.80 0.72 -16.38
CA CYS A 21 6.93 -0.20 -16.16
C CYS A 21 8.24 0.23 -16.87
N ILE A 22 9.37 -0.19 -16.32
CA ILE A 22 10.75 -0.05 -16.84
C ILE A 22 11.34 -1.39 -17.27
N ARG A 23 12.38 -1.36 -18.11
CA ARG A 23 13.11 -2.57 -18.54
C ARG A 23 13.90 -3.20 -17.39
N GLY A 24 14.04 -4.53 -17.38
CA GLY A 24 14.73 -5.24 -16.30
C GLY A 24 16.21 -4.88 -16.08
N ASP A 25 16.92 -4.49 -17.14
CA ASP A 25 18.32 -4.04 -17.07
C ASP A 25 18.47 -2.55 -16.74
N ALA A 26 17.37 -1.82 -16.57
CA ALA A 26 17.40 -0.42 -16.19
C ALA A 26 17.84 -0.31 -14.72
N ARG A 27 18.81 0.57 -14.45
CA ARG A 27 19.42 0.70 -13.12
C ARG A 27 18.71 1.75 -12.26
N ILE A 28 18.24 1.32 -11.09
CA ILE A 28 17.57 2.15 -10.08
C ILE A 28 18.60 2.57 -9.03
N SER A 29 18.58 3.85 -8.66
CA SER A 29 19.41 4.37 -7.57
C SER A 29 18.69 4.21 -6.24
N LEU A 30 19.28 3.49 -5.29
CA LEU A 30 18.76 3.33 -3.94
C LEU A 30 19.27 4.46 -3.02
N ALA A 31 18.53 4.76 -1.95
CA ALA A 31 18.88 5.80 -0.99
C ALA A 31 20.08 5.42 -0.08
N ASP A 32 20.44 4.14 -0.04
CA ASP A 32 21.64 3.62 0.64
C ASP A 32 22.92 3.75 -0.23
N GLY A 33 22.79 4.33 -1.43
CA GLY A 33 23.89 4.54 -2.37
C GLY A 33 24.11 3.39 -3.36
N ARG A 34 23.38 2.26 -3.23
CA ARG A 34 23.41 1.18 -4.22
C ARG A 34 22.80 1.62 -5.55
N VAL A 35 23.27 0.98 -6.62
CA VAL A 35 22.66 1.07 -7.94
C VAL A 35 22.43 -0.37 -8.39
N VAL A 36 21.15 -0.72 -8.56
CA VAL A 36 20.70 -2.10 -8.81
C VAL A 36 19.88 -2.15 -10.09
N GLU A 37 19.99 -3.25 -10.84
CA GLU A 37 19.10 -3.48 -11.99
C GLU A 37 17.67 -3.75 -11.48
N ALA A 38 16.66 -3.27 -12.20
CA ALA A 38 15.25 -3.46 -11.84
C ALA A 38 14.89 -4.94 -11.61
N GLU A 39 15.39 -5.83 -12.46
CA GLU A 39 15.18 -7.28 -12.29
C GLU A 39 15.81 -7.82 -11.01
N GLU A 40 16.99 -7.31 -10.62
CA GLU A 40 17.68 -7.72 -9.40
C GLU A 40 16.97 -7.19 -8.16
N LEU A 41 16.56 -5.92 -8.17
CA LEU A 41 15.80 -5.33 -7.07
C LEU A 41 14.47 -6.06 -6.84
N PHE A 42 13.77 -6.38 -7.93
CA PHE A 42 12.58 -7.21 -7.88
C PHE A 42 12.86 -8.60 -7.29
N ALA A 43 13.98 -9.24 -7.67
CA ALA A 43 14.35 -10.53 -7.12
C ALA A 43 14.72 -10.47 -5.63
N GLU A 44 15.35 -9.38 -5.16
CA GLU A 44 15.64 -9.11 -3.75
C GLU A 44 14.33 -8.98 -2.95
N ILE A 45 13.40 -8.14 -3.44
CA ILE A 45 12.08 -7.95 -2.82
C ILE A 45 11.28 -9.26 -2.84
N ARG A 46 11.32 -10.02 -3.93
CA ARG A 46 10.65 -11.33 -4.02
C ARG A 46 11.19 -12.38 -3.05
N ALA A 47 12.49 -12.36 -2.74
CA ALA A 47 13.11 -13.40 -1.93
C ALA A 47 12.69 -13.32 -0.46
N ASP A 48 12.54 -12.10 0.05
CA ASP A 48 12.23 -11.82 1.45
C ASP A 48 10.80 -11.26 1.65
N GLY A 49 10.17 -10.72 0.60
CA GLY A 49 8.88 -10.01 0.65
C GLY A 49 7.65 -10.90 0.47
N GLU A 50 6.50 -10.34 0.82
CA GLU A 50 5.22 -11.02 0.75
C GLU A 50 4.58 -10.77 -0.61
N PRO A 51 3.92 -11.76 -1.24
CA PRO A 51 3.26 -11.55 -2.52
C PRO A 51 2.18 -10.46 -2.37
N ALA A 52 2.26 -9.43 -3.19
CA ALA A 52 1.32 -8.32 -3.20
C ALA A 52 -0.04 -8.79 -3.77
N PRO A 53 -1.17 -8.21 -3.33
CA PRO A 53 -2.51 -8.72 -3.63
C PRO A 53 -3.00 -8.54 -5.08
N ASP A 54 -2.20 -8.01 -6.01
CA ASP A 54 -2.55 -7.83 -7.43
C ASP A 54 -2.06 -8.99 -8.32
N GLU A 55 -2.86 -9.36 -9.34
CA GLU A 55 -2.52 -10.42 -10.30
C GLU A 55 -1.21 -10.10 -11.07
N GLY A 56 -0.14 -10.82 -10.76
CA GLY A 56 1.16 -10.70 -11.41
C GLY A 56 2.27 -11.30 -10.54
N GLU A 57 3.52 -11.32 -11.02
CA GLU A 57 4.65 -11.53 -10.11
C GLU A 57 4.89 -10.22 -9.34
N ALA A 58 4.06 -9.93 -8.32
CA ALA A 58 4.12 -8.72 -7.50
C ALA A 58 4.41 -9.06 -6.03
N TYR A 59 5.24 -8.25 -5.37
CA TYR A 59 5.73 -8.49 -4.01
C TYR A 59 5.86 -7.17 -3.25
N THR A 60 5.36 -7.15 -2.01
CA THR A 60 5.55 -6.09 -1.03
C THR A 60 6.83 -6.39 -0.22
N PRO A 61 7.76 -5.43 -0.06
CA PRO A 61 8.97 -5.65 0.73
C PRO A 61 8.66 -5.95 2.20
N SER A 62 9.23 -7.02 2.76
CA SER A 62 9.11 -7.33 4.21
C SER A 62 10.02 -6.47 5.10
N LYS A 63 10.91 -5.71 4.47
CA LYS A 63 11.82 -4.73 5.08
C LYS A 63 11.77 -3.48 4.22
N THR A 64 11.83 -2.31 4.85
CA THR A 64 11.90 -1.01 4.14
C THR A 64 13.04 -1.00 3.12
N VAL A 65 12.69 -0.74 1.86
CA VAL A 65 13.62 -0.54 0.75
C VAL A 65 13.43 0.89 0.23
N GLU A 66 14.42 1.76 0.47
CA GLU A 66 14.37 3.16 0.05
C GLU A 66 15.07 3.37 -1.31
N VAL A 67 14.39 4.02 -2.25
CA VAL A 67 14.93 4.51 -3.53
C VAL A 67 15.25 6.00 -3.47
N ALA A 68 16.15 6.46 -4.34
CA ALA A 68 16.30 7.88 -4.60
C ALA A 68 15.07 8.38 -5.36
N SER A 69 14.42 9.39 -4.80
CA SER A 69 13.23 10.06 -5.32
C SER A 69 13.48 11.58 -5.39
N PHE A 70 12.61 12.33 -6.06
CA PHE A 70 12.74 13.78 -6.21
C PHE A 70 11.50 14.51 -5.71
N ASP A 71 11.71 15.39 -4.73
CA ASP A 71 10.68 16.31 -4.25
C ASP A 71 10.68 17.55 -5.15
N ARG A 72 9.60 17.73 -5.93
CA ARG A 72 9.44 18.87 -6.85
C ARG A 72 9.29 20.19 -6.11
N GLU A 73 8.62 20.22 -4.97
CA GLU A 73 8.39 21.43 -4.18
C GLU A 73 9.68 21.91 -3.51
N ALA A 74 10.42 20.99 -2.89
CA ALA A 74 11.73 21.29 -2.31
C ALA A 74 12.83 21.46 -3.37
N SER A 75 12.62 20.91 -4.57
CA SER A 75 13.63 20.80 -5.63
C SER A 75 14.88 20.01 -5.19
N GLU A 76 14.71 19.03 -4.30
CA GLU A 76 15.77 18.23 -3.69
C GLU A 76 15.58 16.73 -3.97
N THR A 77 16.69 15.99 -4.07
CA THR A 77 16.64 14.53 -4.14
C THR A 77 16.52 13.98 -2.72
N VAL A 78 15.51 13.14 -2.48
CA VAL A 78 15.11 12.59 -1.17
C VAL A 78 15.00 11.06 -1.24
N ALA A 79 14.88 10.40 -0.09
CA ALA A 79 14.64 8.96 -0.04
C ALA A 79 13.12 8.72 -0.11
N GLY A 80 12.67 7.79 -0.95
CA GLY A 80 11.27 7.34 -1.00
C GLY A 80 11.19 5.83 -0.82
N GLU A 81 10.19 5.34 -0.10
CA GLU A 81 10.02 3.91 0.20
C GLU A 81 9.29 3.17 -0.93
N ILE A 82 9.78 1.99 -1.30
CA ILE A 82 9.07 1.08 -2.22
C ILE A 82 7.99 0.36 -1.42
N ASP A 83 6.74 0.49 -1.86
CA ASP A 83 5.57 -0.20 -1.31
C ASP A 83 5.32 -1.56 -1.99
N TYR A 84 5.48 -1.64 -3.30
CA TYR A 84 5.36 -2.86 -4.08
C TYR A 84 6.34 -2.87 -5.25
N ALA A 85 6.74 -4.07 -5.64
CA ALA A 85 7.49 -4.32 -6.87
C ALA A 85 6.77 -5.39 -7.68
N CYS A 86 6.53 -5.14 -8.96
CA CYS A 86 5.88 -6.11 -9.84
C CYS A 86 6.68 -6.37 -11.11
N ARG A 87 6.62 -7.61 -11.60
CA ARG A 87 7.13 -8.03 -12.90
C ARG A 87 5.97 -8.42 -13.80
N ARG A 88 5.92 -7.79 -14.97
CA ARG A 88 4.88 -8.00 -15.99
C ARG A 88 5.52 -8.42 -17.30
N THR A 89 4.74 -9.04 -18.18
CA THR A 89 5.20 -9.35 -19.55
C THR A 89 5.11 -8.06 -20.36
N ALA A 90 6.10 -7.78 -21.20
CA ALA A 90 6.10 -6.57 -22.01
C ALA A 90 5.15 -6.73 -23.21
N ASP A 91 4.03 -6.01 -23.19
CA ASP A 91 3.00 -6.10 -24.24
C ASP A 91 3.29 -5.18 -25.45
N GLU A 92 4.06 -4.09 -25.23
CA GLU A 92 4.55 -3.18 -26.28
C GLU A 92 6.10 -3.10 -26.35
N PRO A 93 6.67 -2.68 -27.50
CA PRO A 93 8.06 -2.25 -27.55
C PRO A 93 8.28 -1.03 -26.65
N LEU A 94 9.29 -1.11 -25.80
CA LEU A 94 9.71 -0.03 -24.91
C LEU A 94 10.26 1.14 -25.72
N VAL A 95 10.04 2.33 -25.21
CA VAL A 95 10.62 3.58 -25.70
C VAL A 95 11.94 3.79 -24.96
N THR A 96 13.03 3.76 -25.73
CA THR A 96 14.38 3.98 -25.25
C THR A 96 14.77 5.43 -25.50
N VAL A 97 14.78 6.24 -24.44
CA VAL A 97 15.19 7.64 -24.45
C VAL A 97 16.69 7.72 -24.21
N ARG A 98 17.43 8.29 -25.17
CA ARG A 98 18.85 8.64 -25.01
C ARG A 98 19.01 10.13 -24.83
N THR A 99 19.79 10.52 -23.85
CA THR A 99 20.02 11.92 -23.47
C THR A 99 21.39 12.42 -23.91
N SER A 100 21.52 13.75 -23.96
CA SER A 100 22.73 14.46 -24.36
C SER A 100 23.91 14.34 -23.41
N ASN A 101 23.68 13.91 -22.17
CA ASN A 101 24.74 13.54 -21.24
C ASN A 101 25.07 12.04 -21.28
N GLY A 102 24.40 11.24 -22.12
CA GLY A 102 24.75 9.85 -22.41
C GLY A 102 23.98 8.79 -21.63
N HIS A 103 22.96 9.17 -20.86
CA HIS A 103 22.02 8.24 -20.22
C HIS A 103 21.08 7.62 -21.25
N GLU A 104 20.65 6.41 -20.97
CA GLU A 104 19.75 5.63 -21.81
C GLU A 104 18.76 4.90 -20.91
N VAL A 105 17.49 5.27 -20.98
CA VAL A 105 16.40 4.68 -20.17
C VAL A 105 15.39 4.07 -21.12
N ALA A 106 15.04 2.81 -20.90
CA ALA A 106 13.98 2.12 -21.64
C ALA A 106 12.75 1.93 -20.75
N THR A 107 11.65 2.56 -21.14
CA THR A 107 10.39 2.58 -20.42
C THR A 107 9.24 2.14 -21.31
N THR A 108 8.14 1.74 -20.71
CA THR A 108 6.85 1.63 -21.41
C THR A 108 6.45 2.98 -22.02
N PRO A 109 5.76 3.02 -23.18
CA PRO A 109 5.36 4.27 -23.85
C PRO A 109 4.61 5.26 -22.93
N GLU A 110 3.76 4.75 -22.07
CA GLU A 110 2.93 5.47 -21.09
C GLU A 110 3.69 6.03 -19.88
N HIS A 111 4.93 5.57 -19.66
CA HIS A 111 5.78 6.01 -18.56
C HIS A 111 6.09 7.49 -18.70
N ARG A 112 6.05 8.27 -17.61
CA ARG A 112 6.29 9.72 -17.68
C ARG A 112 7.67 10.10 -17.15
N TYR A 113 8.32 11.01 -17.85
CA TYR A 113 9.57 11.68 -17.48
C TYR A 113 9.25 13.08 -16.95
N LEU A 114 10.00 13.53 -15.95
CA LEU A 114 9.94 14.92 -15.54
C LEU A 114 10.70 15.78 -16.57
N VAL A 115 10.05 16.80 -17.13
CA VAL A 115 10.56 17.70 -18.18
C VAL A 115 10.52 19.14 -17.69
N LEU A 116 11.53 19.94 -18.07
CA LEU A 116 11.54 21.39 -17.82
C LEU A 116 11.02 22.14 -19.05
N THR A 117 9.93 22.89 -18.87
CA THR A 117 9.36 23.74 -19.92
C THR A 117 10.17 25.03 -20.12
N ASP A 118 10.00 25.68 -21.27
CA ASP A 118 10.62 26.97 -21.62
C ASP A 118 10.29 28.11 -20.62
N ALA A 119 9.19 27.95 -19.88
CA ALA A 119 8.75 28.87 -18.81
C ALA A 119 9.45 28.60 -17.46
N GLY A 120 10.27 27.55 -17.38
CA GLY A 120 10.96 27.13 -16.16
C GLY A 120 10.07 26.36 -15.19
N VAL A 121 9.03 25.69 -15.68
CA VAL A 121 8.16 24.81 -14.86
C VAL A 121 8.59 23.37 -15.11
N MET A 122 8.68 22.57 -14.05
CA MET A 122 8.91 21.13 -14.17
C MET A 122 7.56 20.42 -14.24
N GLU A 123 7.30 19.65 -15.30
CA GLU A 123 6.04 18.96 -15.58
C GLU A 123 6.31 17.53 -16.07
N PHE A 124 5.36 16.62 -15.93
CA PHE A 124 5.53 15.24 -16.40
C PHE A 124 5.06 15.07 -17.84
N GLU A 125 5.91 14.50 -18.70
CA GLU A 125 5.65 14.23 -20.11
C GLU A 125 5.86 12.74 -20.42
N ARG A 126 5.06 12.17 -21.32
CA ARG A 126 5.11 10.72 -21.60
C ARG A 126 6.29 10.34 -22.47
N SER A 127 6.79 9.13 -22.28
CA SER A 127 7.96 8.59 -22.99
C SER A 127 7.80 8.64 -24.51
N ASP A 128 6.62 8.30 -25.02
CA ASP A 128 6.33 8.33 -26.45
C ASP A 128 5.93 9.69 -27.01
N GLU A 129 5.64 10.67 -26.14
CA GLU A 129 5.38 12.07 -26.51
C GLU A 129 6.67 12.90 -26.55
N LEU A 130 7.74 12.45 -25.88
CA LEU A 130 9.05 13.10 -25.97
C LEU A 130 9.52 13.21 -27.43
N GLU A 131 10.13 14.34 -27.75
CA GLU A 131 10.81 14.62 -29.00
C GLU A 131 12.31 14.88 -28.78
N PRO A 132 13.18 14.56 -29.75
CA PRO A 132 14.58 15.00 -29.71
C PRO A 132 14.66 16.53 -29.61
N GLY A 133 15.22 17.03 -28.51
CA GLY A 133 15.27 18.45 -28.16
C GLY A 133 14.61 18.78 -26.81
N ASP A 134 13.73 17.93 -26.30
CA ASP A 134 13.08 18.15 -25.00
C ASP A 134 14.08 18.03 -23.85
N THR A 135 13.85 18.78 -22.78
CA THR A 135 14.76 18.81 -21.63
C THR A 135 14.20 18.01 -20.47
N ILE A 136 14.69 16.79 -20.28
CA ILE A 136 14.30 15.97 -19.14
C ILE A 136 15.13 16.32 -17.89
N VAL A 137 14.55 16.06 -16.73
CA VAL A 137 15.16 16.30 -15.42
C VAL A 137 15.90 15.06 -14.97
N GLY A 138 17.23 15.17 -14.95
CA GLY A 138 18.13 14.24 -14.29
C GLY A 138 18.44 14.67 -12.87
N ILE A 139 19.04 13.78 -12.10
CA ILE A 139 19.62 14.14 -10.80
C ILE A 139 21.06 14.63 -10.95
N ARG A 140 21.52 15.38 -9.96
CA ARG A 140 22.92 15.77 -9.76
C ARG A 140 23.50 15.13 -8.50
N LYS A 141 22.63 14.81 -7.54
CA LYS A 141 22.97 14.31 -6.22
C LYS A 141 22.02 13.19 -5.85
N THR A 142 22.55 12.19 -5.14
CA THR A 142 21.80 11.06 -4.59
C THR A 142 21.62 11.28 -3.08
N PRO A 143 20.47 10.91 -2.48
CA PRO A 143 20.35 10.88 -1.02
C PRO A 143 21.31 9.80 -0.54
N ASN A 144 22.31 10.14 0.25
CA ASN A 144 23.32 9.17 0.69
C ASN A 144 23.25 9.03 2.22
N ARG A 145 22.42 8.09 2.70
CA ARG A 145 22.38 7.70 4.11
C ARG A 145 23.40 6.60 4.33
N THR A 146 24.61 6.96 4.77
CA THR A 146 25.65 6.00 5.12
C THR A 146 25.24 5.24 6.38
N GLN A 147 24.92 3.94 6.28
CA GLN A 147 24.67 3.10 7.47
C GLN A 147 25.53 1.83 7.60
N ASP A 148 26.20 1.35 6.55
CA ASP A 148 27.04 0.13 6.66
C ASP A 148 28.55 0.39 6.63
N ARG A 149 29.26 -0.29 7.54
CA ARG A 149 30.72 -0.42 7.53
C ARG A 149 31.14 -1.38 6.41
N VAL A 150 31.74 -0.86 5.34
CA VAL A 150 32.18 -1.65 4.17
C VAL A 150 33.10 -2.81 4.54
N GLU A 151 33.79 -2.74 5.68
CA GLU A 151 34.62 -3.82 6.24
C GLU A 151 33.85 -5.13 6.37
N ALA A 152 32.59 -5.08 6.81
CA ALA A 152 31.76 -6.27 6.97
C ALA A 152 31.38 -6.89 5.62
N ASP A 153 30.99 -6.07 4.65
CA ASP A 153 30.68 -6.53 3.28
C ASP A 153 31.92 -7.15 2.61
N LEU A 154 33.08 -6.50 2.76
CA LEU A 154 34.35 -7.01 2.27
C LEU A 154 34.66 -8.41 2.82
N LEU A 155 34.47 -8.62 4.14
CA LEU A 155 34.68 -9.94 4.73
C LEU A 155 33.69 -10.99 4.22
N ARG A 156 32.41 -10.64 4.05
CA ARG A 156 31.39 -11.56 3.50
C ARG A 156 31.71 -11.97 2.06
N ARG A 157 32.07 -11.00 1.21
CA ARG A 157 32.49 -11.23 -0.18
C ARG A 157 33.71 -12.14 -0.25
N LEU A 158 34.73 -11.87 0.56
CA LEU A 158 35.92 -12.73 0.64
C LEU A 158 35.59 -14.13 1.20
N ALA A 159 34.67 -14.23 2.18
CA ALA A 159 34.24 -15.50 2.77
C ALA A 159 33.50 -16.43 1.80
N ALA A 160 32.92 -15.89 0.71
CA ALA A 160 32.28 -16.70 -0.32
C ALA A 160 33.26 -17.72 -0.96
N ASP A 161 34.56 -17.39 -1.05
CA ASP A 161 35.59 -18.30 -1.54
C ASP A 161 36.28 -19.06 -0.38
N TYR A 162 36.17 -20.40 -0.43
CA TYR A 162 36.81 -21.32 0.53
C TYR A 162 38.36 -21.30 0.53
N GLY A 163 38.97 -20.57 -0.40
CA GLY A 163 40.42 -20.42 -0.53
C GLY A 163 41.03 -19.43 0.46
N PHE A 164 40.25 -18.55 1.09
CA PHE A 164 40.76 -17.54 2.02
C PHE A 164 40.95 -18.07 3.44
N TYR A 165 42.10 -17.72 4.03
CA TYR A 165 42.48 -18.00 5.41
C TYR A 165 42.91 -16.72 6.08
N VAL A 166 42.49 -16.53 7.33
CA VAL A 166 42.88 -15.40 8.16
C VAL A 166 43.63 -15.88 9.40
N ARG A 167 44.58 -15.06 9.84
CA ARG A 167 45.06 -15.10 11.22
C ARG A 167 44.40 -13.96 11.98
N VAL A 168 43.84 -14.25 13.14
CA VAL A 168 43.25 -13.23 14.03
C VAL A 168 44.15 -12.99 15.25
N THR A 169 43.98 -11.85 15.91
CA THR A 169 44.71 -11.50 17.14
C THR A 169 44.47 -12.53 18.24
N GLU A 170 45.44 -12.67 19.16
CA GLU A 170 45.31 -13.58 20.32
C GLU A 170 44.08 -13.22 21.18
N GLU A 171 43.81 -11.93 21.38
CA GLU A 171 42.66 -11.43 22.16
C GLU A 171 41.31 -11.80 21.52
N PHE A 172 41.19 -11.63 20.20
CA PHE A 172 39.97 -12.03 19.48
C PHE A 172 39.82 -13.55 19.44
N ASN A 173 40.93 -14.28 19.27
CA ASN A 173 40.92 -15.74 19.30
C ASN A 173 40.47 -16.31 20.64
N ASP A 174 40.90 -15.72 21.76
CA ASP A 174 40.51 -16.13 23.11
C ASP A 174 39.00 -15.94 23.35
N ARG A 175 38.39 -14.91 22.73
CA ARG A 175 36.93 -14.69 22.77
C ARG A 175 36.17 -15.78 22.02
N ILE A 176 36.68 -16.21 20.86
CA ILE A 176 36.12 -17.35 20.12
C ILE A 176 36.31 -18.64 20.93
N ASP A 177 37.52 -18.91 21.43
CA ASP A 177 37.85 -20.13 22.20
C ASP A 177 37.10 -20.25 23.55
N ALA A 178 36.49 -19.17 24.03
CA ALA A 178 35.65 -19.19 25.23
C ALA A 178 34.32 -19.96 25.03
N HIS A 179 33.87 -20.16 23.79
CA HIS A 179 32.63 -20.87 23.46
C HIS A 179 32.85 -22.39 23.37
N ASP A 180 31.76 -23.17 23.46
CA ASP A 180 31.86 -24.63 23.40
C ASP A 180 32.35 -25.10 22.01
N ARG A 181 33.30 -26.05 21.98
CA ARG A 181 33.92 -26.50 20.73
C ARG A 181 32.95 -27.24 19.80
N ALA A 182 31.89 -27.85 20.33
CA ALA A 182 30.86 -28.46 19.52
C ALA A 182 29.98 -27.39 18.86
N GLU A 183 29.58 -26.36 19.61
CA GLU A 183 28.78 -25.23 19.13
C GLU A 183 29.55 -24.41 18.07
N LEU A 184 30.82 -24.08 18.31
CA LEU A 184 31.68 -23.39 17.34
C LEU A 184 31.78 -24.16 16.01
N ARG A 185 31.84 -25.48 16.09
CA ARG A 185 32.00 -26.33 14.91
C ARG A 185 30.70 -26.49 14.13
N GLU A 186 29.57 -26.49 14.84
CA GLU A 186 28.23 -26.46 14.26
C GLU A 186 28.00 -25.12 13.55
N ALA A 187 28.28 -24.00 14.23
CA ALA A 187 28.20 -22.66 13.68
C ALA A 187 29.08 -22.46 12.43
N ALA A 188 30.32 -22.94 12.46
CA ALA A 188 31.24 -22.80 11.33
C ALA A 188 30.81 -23.55 10.05
N ASP A 189 29.87 -24.51 10.14
CA ASP A 189 29.57 -25.49 9.08
C ASP A 189 30.86 -26.09 8.46
N SER A 190 31.87 -26.32 9.31
CA SER A 190 33.22 -26.58 8.82
C SER A 190 33.35 -27.98 8.24
N ARG A 191 33.76 -28.04 6.96
CA ARG A 191 34.14 -29.29 6.27
C ARG A 191 35.45 -29.90 6.80
N LEU A 192 36.11 -29.25 7.76
CA LEU A 192 37.33 -29.75 8.38
C LEU A 192 37.04 -30.93 9.31
N LYS A 193 38.04 -31.82 9.46
CA LYS A 193 37.99 -32.85 10.49
C LYS A 193 38.01 -32.20 11.88
N PRO A 194 37.36 -32.79 12.89
CA PRO A 194 37.29 -32.23 14.25
C PRO A 194 38.65 -31.78 14.78
N ASP A 195 39.64 -32.68 14.78
CA ASP A 195 41.01 -32.37 15.23
C ASP A 195 41.68 -31.22 14.45
N SER A 196 41.29 -31.00 13.19
CA SER A 196 41.84 -29.94 12.34
C SER A 196 41.15 -28.59 12.58
N PHE A 197 39.85 -28.60 12.87
CA PHE A 197 39.10 -27.41 13.30
C PHE A 197 39.56 -26.98 14.69
N ASP A 198 39.69 -27.91 15.64
CA ASP A 198 40.18 -27.61 16.99
C ASP A 198 41.60 -27.03 16.96
N HIS A 199 42.46 -27.55 16.07
CA HIS A 199 43.79 -27.01 15.87
C HIS A 199 43.80 -25.62 15.23
N ALA A 200 42.85 -25.33 14.34
CA ALA A 200 42.68 -24.02 13.71
C ALA A 200 42.28 -22.97 14.76
N VAL A 201 41.28 -23.27 15.59
CA VAL A 201 40.85 -22.42 16.73
C VAL A 201 42.00 -22.23 17.73
N TRP A 202 42.74 -23.28 18.07
CA TRP A 202 43.89 -23.17 18.98
C TRP A 202 45.03 -22.30 18.45
N ARG A 203 45.16 -22.18 17.12
CA ARG A 203 46.22 -21.42 16.46
C ARG A 203 45.83 -19.98 16.12
N GLY A 204 44.56 -19.60 16.29
CA GLY A 204 44.04 -18.35 15.74
C GLY A 204 44.11 -18.28 14.22
N GLN A 205 44.01 -19.43 13.54
CA GLN A 205 44.13 -19.51 12.07
C GLN A 205 42.92 -20.19 11.48
N TYR A 206 42.04 -19.39 10.89
CA TYR A 206 40.73 -19.83 10.42
C TYR A 206 40.67 -19.82 8.89
N ARG A 207 39.77 -20.63 8.33
CA ARG A 207 39.20 -20.28 7.03
C ARG A 207 38.32 -19.07 7.24
N LEU A 208 38.39 -18.08 6.34
CA LEU A 208 37.63 -16.85 6.52
C LEU A 208 36.13 -17.13 6.65
N ARG A 209 35.59 -17.99 5.79
CA ARG A 209 34.19 -18.45 5.88
C ARG A 209 33.83 -19.05 7.24
N ASP A 210 34.67 -19.94 7.76
CA ASP A 210 34.40 -20.63 9.01
C ASP A 210 34.34 -19.61 10.18
N VAL A 211 35.19 -18.58 10.19
CA VAL A 211 35.17 -17.55 11.25
C VAL A 211 34.07 -16.52 11.06
N VAL A 212 33.71 -16.15 9.83
CA VAL A 212 32.57 -15.27 9.54
C VAL A 212 31.27 -15.94 10.00
N ASN A 213 31.04 -17.20 9.62
CA ASN A 213 29.89 -17.98 10.07
C ASN A 213 29.81 -18.09 11.61
N VAL A 214 30.96 -18.27 12.27
CA VAL A 214 31.03 -18.26 13.74
C VAL A 214 30.67 -16.87 14.28
N CYS A 215 31.19 -15.80 13.71
CA CYS A 215 30.85 -14.46 14.18
C CYS A 215 29.35 -14.18 14.03
N GLU A 216 28.75 -14.52 12.89
CA GLU A 216 27.31 -14.35 12.64
C GLU A 216 26.45 -15.22 13.59
N ALA A 217 26.82 -16.47 13.82
CA ALA A 217 26.08 -17.37 14.71
C ALA A 217 26.14 -16.96 16.19
N PHE A 218 27.18 -16.25 16.60
CA PHE A 218 27.39 -15.79 17.99
C PHE A 218 27.21 -14.27 18.15
N ASP A 219 26.61 -13.60 17.16
CA ASP A 219 26.32 -12.16 17.16
C ASP A 219 27.56 -11.29 17.45
N ILE A 220 28.70 -11.66 16.86
CA ILE A 220 29.95 -10.92 16.91
C ILE A 220 30.04 -10.05 15.65
N ASP A 221 30.20 -8.73 15.85
CA ASP A 221 30.33 -7.75 14.77
C ASP A 221 31.50 -8.09 13.81
N LEU A 222 31.22 -8.16 12.50
CA LEU A 222 32.22 -8.43 11.48
C LEU A 222 33.23 -7.28 11.33
N ALA A 223 32.86 -6.04 11.65
CA ALA A 223 33.81 -4.94 11.70
C ALA A 223 34.85 -5.14 12.81
N ASP A 224 34.45 -5.73 13.94
CA ASP A 224 35.37 -6.13 15.01
C ASP A 224 36.26 -7.30 14.58
N LEU A 225 35.74 -8.26 13.82
CA LEU A 225 36.57 -9.30 13.18
C LEU A 225 37.60 -8.66 12.24
N TYR A 226 37.20 -7.74 11.36
CA TYR A 226 38.08 -7.05 10.41
C TYR A 226 39.25 -6.37 11.12
N ALA A 227 38.95 -5.57 12.17
CA ALA A 227 39.96 -4.88 12.97
C ALA A 227 40.93 -5.83 13.69
N ASN A 228 40.57 -7.11 13.84
CA ASN A 228 41.37 -8.14 14.50
C ASN A 228 42.00 -9.15 13.52
N VAL A 229 41.92 -8.92 12.20
CA VAL A 229 42.66 -9.73 11.22
C VAL A 229 44.12 -9.28 11.18
N GLU A 230 45.04 -10.16 11.59
CA GLU A 230 46.49 -9.91 11.50
C GLU A 230 47.03 -10.12 10.09
N SER A 231 46.51 -11.09 9.34
CA SER A 231 46.88 -11.30 7.94
C SER A 231 45.88 -12.16 7.18
N LEU A 232 45.76 -11.91 5.87
CA LEU A 232 44.91 -12.65 4.93
C LEU A 232 45.78 -13.43 3.92
N ASN A 233 45.43 -14.69 3.67
CA ASN A 233 46.16 -15.59 2.77
C ASN A 233 45.21 -16.40 1.88
N TYR A 234 45.54 -16.57 0.59
CA TYR A 234 44.75 -17.40 -0.33
C TYR A 234 45.44 -18.71 -0.71
N ARG A 235 44.72 -19.83 -0.59
CA ARG A 235 45.20 -21.20 -0.88
C ARG A 235 44.29 -21.90 -1.90
N GLY A 236 44.62 -21.79 -3.19
CA GLY A 236 43.86 -22.46 -4.26
C GLY A 236 44.09 -23.98 -4.38
N THR A 237 43.20 -24.68 -5.07
CA THR A 237 43.15 -26.16 -5.23
C THR A 237 44.03 -26.74 -6.35
N ASP A 238 44.67 -25.91 -7.18
CA ASP A 238 45.42 -26.38 -8.35
C ASP A 238 46.87 -26.80 -8.10
N GLN A 239 47.29 -27.74 -8.94
CA GLN A 239 48.44 -28.63 -8.79
C GLN A 239 49.79 -27.96 -8.57
N ARG A 240 50.59 -28.60 -7.70
CA ARG A 240 52.07 -28.60 -7.62
C ARG A 240 52.79 -27.50 -8.43
N GLY A 241 53.09 -26.42 -7.73
CA GLY A 241 54.33 -25.67 -7.89
C GLY A 241 54.24 -24.46 -8.80
N GLU A 242 53.61 -23.38 -8.30
CA GLU A 242 53.80 -22.02 -8.81
C GLU A 242 53.51 -21.01 -7.69
N HIS A 243 54.39 -20.00 -7.57
CA HIS A 243 54.46 -18.80 -6.71
C HIS A 243 53.85 -18.84 -5.28
N SER A 244 54.68 -18.48 -4.29
CA SER A 244 54.28 -18.34 -2.88
C SER A 244 53.08 -17.41 -2.73
N SER A 245 52.01 -17.89 -2.08
CA SER A 245 50.93 -17.05 -1.55
C SER A 245 51.55 -16.10 -0.52
N LEU A 246 51.74 -14.84 -0.89
CA LEU A 246 52.12 -13.79 0.05
C LEU A 246 50.89 -13.47 0.91
N ASP A 247 51.15 -13.17 2.18
CA ASP A 247 50.13 -12.67 3.08
C ASP A 247 49.85 -11.20 2.69
N VAL A 248 48.58 -10.82 2.69
CA VAL A 248 48.11 -9.45 2.48
C VAL A 248 47.62 -8.95 3.82
N ASP A 249 48.07 -7.77 4.23
CA ASP A 249 47.56 -7.11 5.43
C ASP A 249 46.26 -6.37 5.05
N LEU A 250 45.20 -6.58 5.84
CA LEU A 250 43.96 -5.81 5.70
C LEU A 250 44.17 -4.47 6.42
N PRO A 251 44.16 -3.33 5.71
CA PRO A 251 44.52 -2.06 6.31
C PRO A 251 43.36 -1.53 7.17
N GLU A 252 43.69 -0.81 8.25
CA GLU A 252 42.69 -0.07 9.06
C GLU A 252 42.02 1.05 8.24
N ASP A 253 42.79 1.67 7.34
CA ASP A 253 42.31 2.62 6.34
C ASP A 253 42.15 1.90 5.00
N LEU A 254 40.95 1.87 4.45
CA LEU A 254 40.63 1.15 3.22
C LEU A 254 41.02 1.91 1.94
N GLU A 255 41.31 3.21 2.01
CA GLU A 255 41.68 4.02 0.83
C GLU A 255 42.81 3.38 -0.01
N PRO A 256 43.90 2.83 0.55
CA PRO A 256 44.97 2.20 -0.23
C PRO A 256 44.51 0.98 -1.03
N LEU A 257 43.61 0.18 -0.46
CA LEU A 257 43.05 -1.00 -1.14
C LEU A 257 42.14 -0.57 -2.29
N PHE A 258 41.25 0.39 -2.04
CA PHE A 258 40.33 0.93 -3.04
C PHE A 258 41.07 1.66 -4.16
N TYR A 259 42.09 2.47 -3.84
CA TYR A 259 42.95 3.13 -4.82
C TYR A 259 43.65 2.10 -5.72
N LEU A 260 44.27 1.07 -5.12
CA LEU A 260 44.92 0.02 -5.92
C LEU A 260 43.92 -0.72 -6.80
N ALA A 261 42.73 -1.04 -6.29
CA ALA A 261 41.66 -1.62 -7.09
C ALA A 261 41.33 -0.72 -8.29
N GLY A 262 41.14 0.58 -8.09
CA GLY A 262 40.93 1.55 -9.17
C GLY A 262 42.03 1.53 -10.23
N VAL A 263 43.30 1.51 -9.80
CA VAL A 263 44.44 1.39 -10.74
C VAL A 263 44.41 0.06 -11.50
N PHE A 264 44.06 -1.05 -10.84
CA PHE A 264 43.92 -2.34 -11.50
C PHE A 264 42.82 -2.32 -12.54
N PHE A 265 41.68 -1.67 -12.28
CA PHE A 265 40.61 -1.51 -13.25
C PHE A 265 41.05 -0.74 -14.50
N GLY A 266 41.95 0.24 -14.37
CA GLY A 266 42.56 0.94 -15.52
C GLY A 266 43.70 0.17 -16.18
N ASP A 267 44.89 0.21 -15.58
CA ASP A 267 46.16 -0.27 -16.15
C ASP A 267 46.57 -1.71 -15.75
N GLY A 268 45.72 -2.40 -14.98
CA GLY A 268 45.95 -3.78 -14.54
C GLY A 268 45.77 -4.87 -15.60
N ASP A 269 46.40 -6.03 -15.40
CA ASP A 269 46.18 -7.25 -16.18
C ASP A 269 45.56 -8.38 -15.32
N THR A 270 45.12 -9.46 -15.98
CA THR A 270 44.49 -10.63 -15.31
C THR A 270 45.48 -11.48 -14.51
N GLU A 271 46.78 -11.23 -14.66
CA GLU A 271 47.84 -11.90 -13.91
C GLU A 271 48.23 -11.13 -12.63
N GLY A 272 47.53 -10.03 -12.31
CA GLY A 272 47.77 -9.22 -11.12
C GLY A 272 48.98 -8.30 -11.24
N ASN A 273 49.26 -7.80 -12.45
CA ASN A 273 50.33 -6.83 -12.70
C ASN A 273 49.77 -5.54 -13.30
N ILE A 274 50.49 -4.44 -13.12
CA ILE A 274 50.09 -3.11 -13.60
C ILE A 274 51.11 -2.63 -14.63
N THR A 275 50.64 -2.10 -15.75
CA THR A 275 51.52 -1.46 -16.75
C THR A 275 51.62 0.03 -16.45
N ALA A 276 52.79 0.52 -16.04
CA ALA A 276 52.95 1.92 -15.63
C ALA A 276 54.28 2.51 -16.12
N ASN A 277 54.21 3.47 -17.04
CA ASN A 277 55.40 4.12 -17.60
C ASN A 277 55.86 5.35 -16.81
N ALA A 278 54.92 6.03 -16.14
CA ALA A 278 55.23 7.23 -15.37
C ALA A 278 55.93 6.87 -14.05
N ALA A 279 57.05 7.52 -13.76
CA ALA A 279 57.78 7.29 -12.51
C ALA A 279 56.95 7.61 -11.26
N GLU A 280 56.07 8.61 -11.35
CA GLU A 280 55.15 8.99 -10.27
C GLU A 280 54.08 7.92 -10.01
N MET A 281 53.58 7.27 -11.08
CA MET A 281 52.63 6.16 -10.97
C MET A 281 53.25 4.95 -10.27
N LYS A 282 54.49 4.61 -10.64
CA LYS A 282 55.24 3.53 -9.96
C LYS A 282 55.40 3.81 -8.47
N ALA A 283 55.86 5.01 -8.11
CA ALA A 283 56.05 5.38 -6.71
C ALA A 283 54.74 5.38 -5.90
N THR A 284 53.62 5.76 -6.52
CA THR A 284 52.31 5.79 -5.87
C THR A 284 51.77 4.38 -5.64
N VAL A 285 51.87 3.51 -6.65
CA VAL A 285 51.52 2.07 -6.54
C VAL A 285 52.41 1.38 -5.51
N GLU A 286 53.73 1.63 -5.51
CA GLU A 286 54.66 1.09 -4.51
C GLU A 286 54.28 1.49 -3.08
N ARG A 287 53.88 2.74 -2.87
CA ARG A 287 53.45 3.24 -1.55
C ARG A 287 52.20 2.53 -1.06
N HIS A 288 51.14 2.49 -1.86
CA HIS A 288 49.89 1.84 -1.45
C HIS A 288 50.04 0.32 -1.33
N ALA A 289 50.87 -0.32 -2.16
CA ALA A 289 51.17 -1.74 -2.02
C ALA A 289 51.91 -2.03 -0.70
N ALA A 290 52.84 -1.16 -0.29
CA ALA A 290 53.54 -1.30 0.99
C ALA A 290 52.62 -1.13 2.20
N GLU A 291 51.57 -0.31 2.10
CA GLU A 291 50.52 -0.17 3.13
C GLU A 291 49.70 -1.47 3.30
N LEU A 292 49.63 -2.32 2.26
CA LEU A 292 49.03 -3.66 2.30
C LEU A 292 50.03 -4.79 2.65
N GLY A 293 51.26 -4.44 3.07
CA GLY A 293 52.31 -5.41 3.39
C GLY A 293 52.95 -6.08 2.16
N LEU A 294 52.74 -5.54 0.96
CA LEU A 294 53.24 -6.10 -0.31
C LEU A 294 54.53 -5.41 -0.77
N ASP A 295 55.43 -6.18 -1.39
CA ASP A 295 56.72 -5.70 -1.93
C ASP A 295 56.73 -5.85 -3.46
N PRO A 296 56.22 -4.85 -4.21
CA PRO A 296 56.10 -4.93 -5.66
C PRO A 296 57.44 -4.89 -6.38
N ILE A 297 57.57 -5.66 -7.47
CA ILE A 297 58.78 -5.73 -8.30
C ILE A 297 58.57 -5.00 -9.62
N VAL A 298 59.30 -3.92 -9.84
CA VAL A 298 59.30 -3.20 -11.13
C VAL A 298 60.22 -3.88 -12.14
N ARG A 299 59.69 -4.25 -13.31
CA ARG A 299 60.44 -4.78 -14.44
C ARG A 299 60.38 -3.83 -15.63
N GLU A 300 61.55 -3.40 -16.09
CA GLU A 300 61.70 -2.53 -17.25
C GLU A 300 61.87 -3.35 -18.54
N PHE A 301 61.19 -2.95 -19.61
CA PHE A 301 61.24 -3.65 -20.90
C PHE A 301 61.61 -2.70 -22.05
N GLU A 302 62.60 -3.07 -22.88
CA GLU A 302 62.96 -2.27 -24.06
C GLU A 302 61.83 -2.29 -25.12
N GLY A 303 61.20 -1.13 -25.36
CA GLY A 303 60.18 -0.94 -26.39
C GLY A 303 58.76 -1.40 -26.00
N ARG A 304 58.52 -1.70 -24.73
CA ARG A 304 57.20 -1.96 -24.12
C ARG A 304 57.07 -1.16 -22.83
N GLY A 305 55.88 -1.06 -22.27
CA GLY A 305 55.70 -0.38 -21.00
C GLY A 305 56.31 -1.14 -19.82
N ASP A 306 56.72 -0.42 -18.78
CA ASP A 306 57.27 -1.02 -17.56
C ASP A 306 56.14 -1.73 -16.79
N ARG A 307 56.45 -2.90 -16.22
CA ARG A 307 55.48 -3.74 -15.51
C ARG A 307 55.78 -3.72 -14.01
N ILE A 308 54.77 -3.43 -13.21
CA ILE A 308 54.82 -3.55 -11.75
C ILE A 308 54.19 -4.90 -11.39
N GLU A 309 55.02 -5.84 -10.93
CA GLU A 309 54.57 -7.13 -10.43
C GLU A 309 54.32 -7.00 -8.93
N ILE A 310 53.07 -6.70 -8.54
CA ILE A 310 52.69 -6.55 -7.12
C ILE A 310 52.65 -7.91 -6.42
N GLY A 311 52.46 -8.98 -7.19
CA GLY A 311 52.83 -10.32 -6.80
C GLY A 311 52.01 -10.90 -5.65
N GLY A 312 51.05 -11.76 -5.99
CA GLY A 312 50.44 -12.65 -5.00
C GLY A 312 49.14 -13.23 -5.50
N LYS A 313 49.01 -14.56 -5.44
CA LYS A 313 47.73 -15.24 -5.65
C LYS A 313 46.66 -14.68 -4.72
N THR A 314 47.05 -14.22 -3.52
CA THR A 314 46.19 -13.59 -2.53
C THR A 314 45.59 -12.27 -3.03
N LEU A 315 46.39 -11.26 -3.42
CA LEU A 315 45.84 -9.98 -3.90
C LEU A 315 44.96 -10.15 -5.14
N ALA A 316 45.39 -10.97 -6.10
CA ALA A 316 44.57 -11.25 -7.29
C ALA A 316 43.22 -11.89 -6.93
N SER A 317 43.21 -12.75 -5.92
CA SER A 317 41.96 -13.36 -5.42
C SER A 317 41.13 -12.34 -4.63
N VAL A 318 41.76 -11.42 -3.86
CA VAL A 318 41.06 -10.33 -3.16
C VAL A 318 40.37 -9.44 -4.17
N LEU A 319 41.08 -8.94 -5.19
CA LEU A 319 40.49 -8.11 -6.24
C LEU A 319 39.31 -8.82 -6.93
N GLN A 320 39.45 -10.13 -7.15
CA GLN A 320 38.39 -10.90 -7.79
C GLN A 320 37.17 -11.12 -6.87
N ALA A 321 37.38 -11.43 -5.59
CA ALA A 321 36.30 -11.78 -4.68
C ALA A 321 35.63 -10.54 -4.07
N ALA A 322 36.40 -9.50 -3.74
CA ALA A 322 35.90 -8.28 -3.15
C ALA A 322 35.37 -7.28 -4.20
N PHE A 323 36.08 -7.13 -5.32
CA PHE A 323 35.82 -6.10 -6.33
C PHE A 323 35.40 -6.70 -7.67
N ASP A 324 34.97 -7.96 -7.74
CA ASP A 324 34.48 -8.60 -8.97
C ASP A 324 35.44 -8.49 -10.17
N TYR A 325 36.75 -8.35 -9.91
CA TYR A 325 37.74 -8.10 -10.95
C TYR A 325 37.85 -9.30 -11.92
N PRO A 326 37.70 -9.12 -13.25
CA PRO A 326 37.53 -10.22 -14.19
C PRO A 326 38.79 -11.07 -14.39
N ARG A 327 38.60 -12.40 -14.49
CA ARG A 327 39.68 -13.39 -14.75
C ARG A 327 40.16 -13.42 -16.21
N THR A 328 39.31 -13.04 -17.15
CA THR A 328 39.56 -13.05 -18.60
C THR A 328 38.80 -11.89 -19.26
N ASP A 329 39.30 -11.40 -20.40
CA ASP A 329 38.62 -10.39 -21.24
C ASP A 329 38.30 -9.03 -20.55
N LYS A 330 39.12 -8.62 -19.58
CA LYS A 330 39.00 -7.38 -18.79
C LYS A 330 38.56 -6.15 -19.60
N SER A 331 39.24 -5.83 -20.70
CA SER A 331 39.16 -4.50 -21.33
C SER A 331 37.76 -4.08 -21.77
N ALA A 332 36.85 -5.00 -22.07
CA ALA A 332 35.49 -4.69 -22.53
C ALA A 332 34.40 -5.06 -21.50
N SER A 333 34.74 -5.76 -20.42
CA SER A 333 33.77 -6.35 -19.49
C SER A 333 33.82 -5.79 -18.07
N ILE A 334 34.79 -4.92 -17.74
CA ILE A 334 34.85 -4.28 -16.43
C ILE A 334 33.63 -3.38 -16.18
N ARG A 335 33.12 -3.42 -14.95
CA ARG A 335 32.02 -2.61 -14.40
C ARG A 335 32.46 -2.09 -13.03
N ILE A 336 31.85 -1.03 -12.52
CA ILE A 336 32.15 -0.61 -11.14
C ILE A 336 31.55 -1.64 -10.18
N PRO A 337 32.34 -2.19 -9.24
CA PRO A 337 31.84 -3.18 -8.30
C PRO A 337 30.84 -2.55 -7.33
N GLU A 338 29.81 -3.30 -6.96
CA GLU A 338 28.77 -2.83 -6.02
C GLU A 338 29.36 -2.42 -4.65
N VAL A 339 30.43 -3.08 -4.19
CA VAL A 339 31.15 -2.68 -2.95
C VAL A 339 31.65 -1.24 -3.00
N VAL A 340 31.91 -0.69 -4.21
CA VAL A 340 32.32 0.71 -4.39
C VAL A 340 31.12 1.65 -4.30
N PHE A 341 29.94 1.25 -4.80
CA PHE A 341 28.71 2.05 -4.62
C PHE A 341 28.27 2.13 -3.16
N ARG A 342 28.46 1.04 -2.39
CA ARG A 342 28.16 1.00 -0.94
C ARG A 342 29.24 1.63 -0.05
N ALA A 343 30.42 1.94 -0.60
CA ALA A 343 31.54 2.43 0.19
C ALA A 343 31.34 3.87 0.65
N GLY A 344 32.03 4.22 1.75
CA GLY A 344 32.10 5.59 2.22
C GLY A 344 32.72 6.51 1.17
N ARG A 345 32.40 7.81 1.23
CA ARG A 345 32.89 8.81 0.27
C ARG A 345 34.41 8.78 0.10
N ALA A 346 35.17 8.50 1.16
CA ALA A 346 36.63 8.46 1.12
C ALA A 346 37.16 7.27 0.30
N GLU A 347 36.64 6.07 0.56
CA GLU A 347 36.98 4.83 -0.15
C GLU A 347 36.55 4.88 -1.61
N THR A 348 35.33 5.36 -1.87
CA THR A 348 34.82 5.58 -3.23
C THR A 348 35.68 6.58 -4.00
N ALA A 349 36.05 7.70 -3.36
CA ALA A 349 36.95 8.69 -3.95
C ALA A 349 38.32 8.09 -4.25
N ALA A 350 38.86 7.24 -3.36
CA ALA A 350 40.13 6.56 -3.56
C ALA A 350 40.08 5.62 -4.78
N PHE A 351 39.02 4.83 -4.95
CA PHE A 351 38.83 3.98 -6.13
C PHE A 351 38.77 4.80 -7.42
N VAL A 352 37.93 5.85 -7.46
CA VAL A 352 37.82 6.70 -8.65
C VAL A 352 39.15 7.39 -8.94
N ARG A 353 39.84 7.91 -7.92
CA ARG A 353 41.17 8.54 -8.03
C ARG A 353 42.18 7.57 -8.67
N GLY A 354 42.24 6.33 -8.20
CA GLY A 354 43.11 5.30 -8.78
C GLY A 354 42.79 5.00 -10.24
N TYR A 355 41.50 4.94 -10.59
CA TYR A 355 41.07 4.71 -11.97
C TYR A 355 41.41 5.89 -12.90
N VAL A 356 41.16 7.13 -12.48
CA VAL A 356 41.50 8.33 -13.28
C VAL A 356 43.00 8.63 -13.32
N ASP A 357 43.79 8.15 -12.36
CA ASP A 357 45.25 8.21 -12.44
C ASP A 357 45.82 7.25 -13.47
N ALA A 358 45.16 6.11 -13.70
CA ALA A 358 45.48 5.20 -14.80
C ALA A 358 44.98 5.76 -16.15
N ASP A 359 43.66 5.85 -16.34
CA ASP A 359 43.04 6.09 -17.65
C ASP A 359 42.53 7.53 -17.86
N GLY A 360 42.50 8.35 -16.80
CA GLY A 360 42.03 9.73 -16.86
C GLY A 360 43.07 10.71 -17.39
N THR A 361 42.62 11.81 -17.99
CA THR A 361 43.45 12.90 -18.49
C THR A 361 42.84 14.25 -18.14
N VAL A 362 43.67 15.20 -17.72
CA VAL A 362 43.29 16.62 -17.61
C VAL A 362 43.50 17.27 -18.99
N GLU A 363 42.43 17.63 -19.67
CA GLU A 363 42.44 18.23 -21.00
C GLU A 363 42.38 19.77 -20.93
N ASP A 364 43.51 20.43 -21.20
CA ASP A 364 43.56 21.90 -21.23
C ASP A 364 42.73 22.50 -22.38
N SER A 365 42.58 21.78 -23.50
CA SER A 365 41.86 22.26 -24.69
C SER A 365 40.34 22.26 -24.55
N ARG A 366 39.79 21.33 -23.77
CA ARG A 366 38.34 21.21 -23.52
C ARG A 366 37.94 21.69 -22.13
N SER A 367 38.92 22.11 -21.34
CA SER A 367 38.73 22.48 -19.93
C SER A 367 37.96 21.41 -19.14
N ALA A 368 38.39 20.16 -19.27
CA ALA A 368 37.69 19.00 -18.73
C ALA A 368 38.65 17.94 -18.17
N VAL A 369 38.17 17.14 -17.23
CA VAL A 369 38.73 15.82 -16.92
C VAL A 369 38.04 14.81 -17.82
N SER A 370 38.82 14.02 -18.57
CA SER A 370 38.29 13.00 -19.49
C SER A 370 38.78 11.63 -19.09
N VAL A 371 37.91 10.62 -19.13
CA VAL A 371 38.25 9.21 -18.92
C VAL A 371 37.75 8.42 -20.11
N SER A 372 38.65 7.74 -20.82
CA SER A 372 38.30 6.90 -21.97
C SER A 372 38.45 5.44 -21.60
N SER A 373 37.46 4.62 -21.96
CA SER A 373 37.49 3.17 -21.70
C SER A 373 36.82 2.43 -22.84
N VAL A 374 37.29 1.21 -23.11
CA VAL A 374 36.64 0.31 -24.08
C VAL A 374 35.38 -0.31 -23.47
N SER A 375 35.28 -0.36 -22.14
CA SER A 375 34.05 -0.77 -21.46
C SER A 375 33.10 0.42 -21.32
N THR A 376 32.03 0.41 -22.11
CA THR A 376 30.94 1.39 -22.00
C THR A 376 30.21 1.27 -20.66
N GLY A 377 30.06 0.05 -20.14
CA GLY A 377 29.47 -0.21 -18.83
C GLY A 377 30.27 0.45 -17.69
N MET A 378 31.60 0.36 -17.72
CA MET A 378 32.46 1.05 -16.72
C MET A 378 32.25 2.56 -16.73
N LEU A 379 32.11 3.18 -17.91
CA LEU A 379 31.90 4.62 -18.02
C LEU A 379 30.50 5.03 -17.57
N ALA A 380 29.48 4.21 -17.86
CA ALA A 380 28.11 4.44 -17.42
C ALA A 380 27.99 4.29 -15.89
N ASP A 381 28.60 3.25 -15.30
CA ASP A 381 28.63 3.09 -13.84
C ASP A 381 29.42 4.23 -13.18
N LEU A 382 30.55 4.66 -13.78
CA LEU A 382 31.33 5.80 -13.29
C LEU A 382 30.52 7.09 -13.32
N GLN A 383 29.70 7.29 -14.35
CA GLN A 383 28.79 8.43 -14.43
C GLN A 383 27.77 8.44 -13.28
N LEU A 384 27.17 7.29 -12.95
CA LEU A 384 26.23 7.17 -11.82
C LEU A 384 26.94 7.36 -10.47
N LEU A 385 28.13 6.76 -10.29
CA LEU A 385 28.91 6.87 -9.05
C LEU A 385 29.32 8.33 -8.75
N LEU A 386 29.58 9.13 -9.77
CA LEU A 386 29.94 10.55 -9.62
C LEU A 386 28.81 11.40 -9.02
N TYR A 387 27.55 10.97 -9.08
CA TYR A 387 26.44 11.65 -8.39
C TYR A 387 26.54 11.57 -6.87
N GLN A 388 27.22 10.56 -6.31
CA GLN A 388 27.54 10.53 -4.89
C GLN A 388 28.45 11.69 -4.49
N PHE A 389 29.19 12.29 -5.43
CA PHE A 389 30.06 13.45 -5.21
C PHE A 389 29.46 14.76 -5.74
N ASP A 390 28.18 14.78 -6.11
CA ASP A 390 27.51 15.94 -6.73
C ASP A 390 28.16 16.38 -8.06
N VAL A 391 28.83 15.44 -8.73
CA VAL A 391 29.57 15.68 -9.98
C VAL A 391 28.71 15.25 -11.18
N ALA A 392 28.13 16.23 -11.86
CA ALA A 392 27.51 15.99 -13.16
C ALA A 392 28.58 15.78 -14.24
N SER A 393 28.38 14.78 -15.11
CA SER A 393 29.32 14.41 -16.17
C SER A 393 28.59 14.05 -17.47
N LYS A 394 29.31 14.05 -18.60
CA LYS A 394 28.79 13.74 -19.94
C LYS A 394 29.54 12.55 -20.54
N LEU A 395 28.83 11.44 -20.77
CA LEU A 395 29.33 10.27 -21.47
C LEU A 395 29.14 10.43 -22.97
N ASN A 396 30.23 10.58 -23.71
CA ASN A 396 30.19 10.57 -25.17
C ASN A 396 30.37 9.14 -25.70
N ARG A 397 29.26 8.52 -26.11
CA ARG A 397 29.23 7.16 -26.65
C ARG A 397 29.83 7.02 -28.05
N THR A 398 30.16 8.12 -28.74
CA THR A 398 30.79 8.05 -30.08
C THR A 398 32.29 7.79 -30.00
N ASN A 399 32.95 8.28 -28.94
CA ASN A 399 34.38 8.11 -28.71
C ASN A 399 34.70 7.41 -27.38
N ASP A 400 33.69 6.78 -26.76
CA ASP A 400 33.78 6.04 -25.50
C ASP A 400 34.57 6.81 -24.43
N THR A 401 34.17 8.06 -24.19
CA THR A 401 34.85 8.95 -23.25
C THR A 401 33.86 9.70 -22.36
N LEU A 402 34.04 9.60 -21.05
CA LEU A 402 33.34 10.37 -20.04
C LEU A 402 34.07 11.69 -19.79
N TYR A 403 33.33 12.80 -19.78
CA TYR A 403 33.86 14.14 -19.53
C TYR A 403 33.25 14.75 -18.27
N VAL A 404 34.09 15.16 -17.33
CA VAL A 404 33.75 16.05 -16.22
C VAL A 404 34.23 17.45 -16.58
N SER A 405 33.30 18.38 -16.73
CA SER A 405 33.58 19.76 -17.13
C SER A 405 32.59 20.68 -16.43
N GLY A 406 32.89 21.97 -16.39
CA GLY A 406 32.04 22.94 -15.69
C GLY A 406 32.64 23.31 -14.35
N ALA A 407 32.55 24.59 -13.99
CA ALA A 407 33.13 25.08 -12.73
C ALA A 407 32.58 24.31 -11.51
N LEU A 408 31.26 24.10 -11.45
CA LEU A 408 30.63 23.43 -10.30
C LEU A 408 31.01 21.94 -10.21
N SER A 409 30.92 21.19 -11.31
CA SER A 409 31.34 19.78 -11.32
C SER A 409 32.84 19.59 -11.08
N LEU A 410 33.70 20.50 -11.56
CA LEU A 410 35.15 20.44 -11.29
C LEU A 410 35.49 20.82 -9.85
N GLU A 411 34.75 21.76 -9.23
CA GLU A 411 34.89 22.07 -7.80
C GLU A 411 34.53 20.86 -6.95
N ASN A 412 33.43 20.17 -7.24
CA ASN A 412 33.02 18.95 -6.56
C ASN A 412 33.99 17.78 -6.81
N PHE A 413 34.49 17.64 -8.05
CA PHE A 413 35.51 16.64 -8.39
C PHE A 413 36.82 16.85 -7.63
N ALA A 414 37.08 18.03 -7.04
CA ALA A 414 38.27 18.26 -6.24
C ALA A 414 38.33 17.42 -4.96
N GLU A 415 37.19 16.93 -4.46
CA GLU A 415 37.14 15.93 -3.38
C GLU A 415 37.80 14.61 -3.80
N ILE A 416 37.55 14.18 -5.04
CA ILE A 416 38.19 13.01 -5.64
C ILE A 416 39.63 13.34 -6.00
N GLY A 417 39.86 14.35 -6.84
CA GLY A 417 41.18 14.81 -7.27
C GLY A 417 42.02 13.72 -7.97
N PHE A 418 43.34 13.92 -7.99
CA PHE A 418 44.32 12.99 -8.55
C PHE A 418 45.39 12.65 -7.50
N GLY A 419 45.80 11.39 -7.44
CA GLY A 419 46.91 10.94 -6.62
C GLY A 419 48.27 11.29 -7.23
N LEU A 420 48.34 11.45 -8.56
CA LEU A 420 49.57 11.85 -9.26
C LEU A 420 49.81 13.36 -9.15
N PRO A 421 50.93 13.82 -8.55
CA PRO A 421 51.19 15.26 -8.34
C PRO A 421 51.12 16.10 -9.62
N THR A 422 51.63 15.58 -10.74
CA THR A 422 51.60 16.29 -12.02
C THR A 422 50.19 16.41 -12.60
N LYS A 423 49.32 15.41 -12.43
CA LYS A 423 47.91 15.50 -12.83
C LYS A 423 47.15 16.45 -11.91
N GLN A 424 47.42 16.39 -10.60
CA GLN A 424 46.81 17.27 -9.60
C GLN A 424 47.15 18.74 -9.87
N GLU A 425 48.42 19.09 -10.13
CA GLU A 425 48.82 20.46 -10.48
C GLU A 425 48.12 20.97 -11.76
N ARG A 426 47.95 20.09 -12.76
CA ARG A 426 47.21 20.44 -13.99
C ARG A 426 45.73 20.63 -13.71
N PHE A 427 45.14 19.80 -12.86
CA PHE A 427 43.75 19.92 -12.44
C PHE A 427 43.50 21.21 -11.64
N GLU A 428 44.39 21.59 -10.73
CA GLU A 428 44.32 22.87 -10.01
C GLU A 428 44.42 24.08 -10.97
N SER A 429 45.30 23.99 -11.97
CA SER A 429 45.37 25.01 -13.02
C SER A 429 44.11 25.06 -13.88
N LEU A 430 43.49 23.91 -14.14
CA LEU A 430 42.24 23.80 -14.88
C LEU A 430 41.10 24.46 -14.09
N LEU A 431 40.94 24.13 -12.80
CA LEU A 431 39.92 24.68 -11.90
C LEU A 431 39.93 26.22 -11.91
N ALA A 432 41.12 26.83 -11.86
CA ALA A 432 41.28 28.28 -11.91
C ALA A 432 40.84 28.94 -13.23
N SER A 433 40.68 28.14 -14.30
CA SER A 433 40.28 28.59 -15.64
C SER A 433 38.95 27.98 -16.11
N ALA A 434 38.26 27.23 -15.25
CA ALA A 434 37.05 26.52 -15.58
C ALA A 434 35.93 27.47 -16.01
N ALA A 435 35.22 27.10 -17.08
CA ALA A 435 34.07 27.81 -17.60
C ALA A 435 32.79 27.01 -17.34
N ALA A 436 31.65 27.57 -17.73
CA ALA A 436 30.35 26.89 -17.76
C ALA A 436 30.38 25.65 -18.67
N ALA A 437 29.83 24.52 -18.21
CA ALA A 437 29.60 23.32 -19.02
C ALA A 437 28.16 23.22 -19.51
N ASP A 438 27.95 22.39 -20.53
CA ASP A 438 26.64 22.11 -21.11
C ASP A 438 25.71 21.41 -20.10
N VAL A 439 26.24 20.52 -19.25
CA VAL A 439 25.48 19.80 -18.21
C VAL A 439 25.03 20.67 -17.03
N ASP A 440 25.57 21.90 -16.92
CA ASP A 440 25.20 22.87 -15.88
C ASP A 440 24.20 23.91 -16.38
N ARG A 441 23.77 23.83 -17.64
CA ARG A 441 22.82 24.78 -18.23
C ARG A 441 21.43 24.55 -17.67
N VAL A 442 20.72 25.65 -17.42
CA VAL A 442 19.30 25.65 -17.10
C VAL A 442 18.61 26.29 -18.30
N PRO A 443 17.80 25.55 -19.08
CA PRO A 443 17.21 26.05 -20.31
C PRO A 443 16.01 26.97 -20.04
N ILE A 444 16.29 28.15 -19.48
CA ILE A 444 15.33 29.24 -19.35
C ILE A 444 15.46 30.19 -20.54
N THR A 445 14.34 30.50 -21.17
CA THR A 445 14.32 31.42 -22.32
C THR A 445 14.65 32.86 -21.91
N GLY A 446 15.28 33.57 -22.84
CA GLY A 446 15.59 34.99 -22.71
C GLY A 446 14.34 35.87 -22.65
N GLU A 447 13.20 35.40 -23.16
CA GLU A 447 11.90 36.04 -23.01
C GLU A 447 11.44 36.04 -21.55
N THR A 448 11.43 34.88 -20.89
CA THR A 448 11.09 34.76 -19.45
C THR A 448 11.96 35.68 -18.60
N LEU A 449 13.28 35.67 -18.82
CA LEU A 449 14.20 36.55 -18.09
C LEU A 449 13.92 38.04 -18.33
N ARG A 450 13.52 38.40 -19.57
CA ARG A 450 13.23 39.78 -19.95
C ARG A 450 11.94 40.29 -19.34
N GLU A 451 10.92 39.45 -19.26
CA GLU A 451 9.64 39.75 -18.62
C GLU A 451 9.83 40.02 -17.13
N ILE A 452 10.50 39.12 -16.41
CA ILE A 452 10.79 39.29 -14.98
C ILE A 452 11.56 40.59 -14.74
N ARG A 453 12.64 40.85 -15.51
CA ARG A 453 13.38 42.11 -15.38
C ARG A 453 12.50 43.34 -15.66
N ALA A 454 11.65 43.28 -16.69
CA ALA A 454 10.80 44.39 -17.09
C ALA A 454 9.78 44.73 -15.99
N ASP A 455 9.21 43.73 -15.35
CA ASP A 455 8.27 43.88 -14.24
C ASP A 455 8.94 44.44 -12.98
N LEU A 456 10.17 44.03 -12.70
CA LEU A 456 11.03 44.60 -11.65
C LEU A 456 11.51 46.03 -11.95
N GLY A 457 11.18 46.60 -13.11
CA GLY A 457 11.52 47.97 -13.48
C GLY A 457 13.02 48.24 -13.67
N SER A 458 13.82 47.19 -13.82
CA SER A 458 15.30 47.25 -13.88
C SER A 458 15.81 47.30 -15.32
N THR A 459 16.98 47.88 -15.57
CA THR A 459 17.66 47.85 -16.88
C THR A 459 18.65 46.69 -16.96
N GLN A 460 18.96 46.21 -18.18
CA GLN A 460 19.93 45.11 -18.36
C GLN A 460 21.28 45.38 -17.68
N THR A 461 21.69 46.65 -17.59
CA THR A 461 22.97 47.05 -16.99
C THR A 461 22.95 47.05 -15.46
N GLU A 462 21.77 47.11 -14.85
CA GLU A 462 21.55 47.03 -13.39
C GLU A 462 21.59 45.58 -12.88
N VAL A 463 21.39 44.58 -13.75
CA VAL A 463 21.60 43.15 -13.42
C VAL A 463 23.10 42.83 -13.40
N PHE A 464 23.77 42.77 -14.56
CA PHE A 464 25.23 42.80 -14.69
C PHE A 464 25.67 43.03 -16.17
N PRO A 465 26.92 43.44 -16.45
CA PRO A 465 27.34 43.93 -17.77
C PRO A 465 27.14 43.00 -18.98
N SER A 466 27.05 41.69 -18.76
CA SER A 466 26.82 40.67 -19.80
C SER A 466 25.41 40.07 -19.78
N TYR A 467 24.51 40.51 -18.89
CA TYR A 467 23.19 39.91 -18.73
C TYR A 467 22.35 39.91 -20.01
N GLY A 468 22.44 40.97 -20.82
CA GLY A 468 21.65 41.11 -22.05
C GLY A 468 21.94 40.05 -23.12
N THR A 469 22.95 39.18 -22.98
CA THR A 469 23.13 38.02 -23.87
C THR A 469 22.12 36.92 -23.58
N TYR A 470 21.73 36.72 -22.31
CA TYR A 470 20.74 35.73 -21.91
C TYR A 470 19.34 36.14 -22.41
N GLU A 471 18.96 37.41 -22.25
CA GLU A 471 17.68 37.91 -22.80
C GLU A 471 17.59 37.83 -24.33
N ARG A 472 18.70 37.71 -25.06
CA ARG A 472 18.69 37.59 -26.52
C ARG A 472 18.83 36.15 -27.00
N ASP A 473 18.82 35.18 -26.08
CA ASP A 473 19.08 33.76 -26.34
C ASP A 473 20.42 33.52 -27.05
N GLU A 474 21.39 34.44 -26.85
CA GLU A 474 22.76 34.29 -27.36
C GLU A 474 23.58 33.34 -26.49
N ALA A 475 23.13 33.09 -25.24
CA ALA A 475 23.71 32.15 -24.30
C ALA A 475 22.64 31.64 -23.32
N THR A 476 22.70 30.36 -22.95
CA THR A 476 21.86 29.75 -21.90
C THR A 476 22.52 29.94 -20.53
N PRO A 477 21.78 30.33 -19.47
CA PRO A 477 22.35 30.48 -18.14
C PRO A 477 22.76 29.12 -17.58
N THR A 478 23.89 29.07 -16.87
CA THR A 478 24.21 27.93 -15.99
C THR A 478 23.58 28.07 -14.63
N LYS A 479 23.48 27.01 -13.81
CA LYS A 479 23.03 27.11 -12.41
C LYS A 479 23.72 28.24 -11.63
N LEU A 480 25.05 28.35 -11.74
CA LEU A 480 25.83 29.46 -11.16
C LEU A 480 25.47 30.84 -11.72
N SER A 481 25.20 30.94 -13.02
CA SER A 481 24.83 32.22 -13.64
C SER A 481 23.38 32.58 -13.33
N LEU A 482 22.50 31.58 -13.24
CA LEU A 482 21.09 31.72 -12.91
C LEU A 482 20.91 32.13 -11.45
N SER A 483 21.65 31.51 -10.51
CA SER A 483 21.70 31.94 -9.10
C SER A 483 22.10 33.42 -9.01
N ARG A 484 23.14 33.87 -9.73
CA ARG A 484 23.51 35.29 -9.75
C ARG A 484 22.44 36.21 -10.35
N ILE A 485 21.68 35.73 -11.34
CA ILE A 485 20.56 36.48 -11.92
C ILE A 485 19.43 36.57 -10.89
N ALA A 486 19.08 35.44 -10.28
CA ALA A 486 17.99 35.32 -9.33
C ALA A 486 18.26 36.10 -8.04
N ASP A 487 19.47 36.01 -7.46
CA ASP A 487 19.91 36.85 -6.34
C ASP A 487 19.77 38.34 -6.66
N ARG A 488 20.11 38.74 -7.89
CA ARG A 488 19.97 40.13 -8.33
C ARG A 488 18.52 40.56 -8.49
N PHE A 489 17.67 39.66 -8.96
CA PHE A 489 16.23 39.89 -9.07
C PHE A 489 15.57 39.97 -7.70
N GLU A 490 15.94 39.10 -6.76
CA GLU A 490 15.47 39.14 -5.37
C GLU A 490 15.88 40.45 -4.69
N GLU A 491 17.11 40.94 -4.91
CA GLU A 491 17.54 42.25 -4.40
C GLU A 491 16.74 43.44 -4.99
N LEU A 492 16.07 43.24 -6.13
CA LEU A 492 15.26 44.23 -6.83
C LEU A 492 13.75 44.01 -6.64
N ASP A 493 13.36 42.87 -6.09
CA ASP A 493 11.98 42.50 -5.81
C ASP A 493 11.54 43.13 -4.49
N ASP A 494 10.36 43.75 -4.50
CA ASP A 494 9.73 44.32 -3.31
C ASP A 494 9.00 43.24 -2.46
N GLY A 495 9.05 41.98 -2.89
CA GLY A 495 8.87 40.79 -2.03
C GLY A 495 7.74 39.83 -2.40
N ASP A 496 7.24 39.80 -3.64
CA ASP A 496 6.04 39.03 -4.01
C ASP A 496 6.11 38.35 -5.40
N ASP A 497 7.24 38.38 -6.13
CA ASP A 497 7.29 37.76 -7.47
C ASP A 497 7.69 36.28 -7.43
N ILE A 498 6.69 35.40 -7.49
CA ILE A 498 6.84 33.94 -7.51
C ILE A 498 7.82 33.43 -8.58
N ARG A 499 8.01 34.16 -9.68
CA ARG A 499 8.95 33.78 -10.75
C ARG A 499 10.40 33.94 -10.30
N VAL A 500 10.70 34.89 -9.42
CA VAL A 500 12.05 35.08 -8.86
C VAL A 500 12.40 33.92 -7.93
N SER A 501 11.48 33.54 -7.04
CA SER A 501 11.63 32.37 -6.18
C SER A 501 11.79 31.07 -6.98
N ARG A 502 11.06 30.93 -8.09
CA ARG A 502 11.22 29.79 -9.02
C ARG A 502 12.60 29.73 -9.67
N LEU A 503 13.14 30.87 -10.13
CA LEU A 503 14.52 30.91 -10.66
C LEU A 503 15.56 30.54 -9.60
N GLN A 504 15.32 30.92 -8.33
CA GLN A 504 16.13 30.50 -7.20
C GLN A 504 16.04 29.00 -6.95
N GLY A 505 14.83 28.43 -6.97
CA GLY A 505 14.60 26.97 -6.88
C GLY A 505 15.37 26.22 -7.95
N LEU A 506 15.22 26.59 -9.23
CA LEU A 506 15.94 25.94 -10.34
C LEU A 506 17.47 26.07 -10.26
N ALA A 507 17.96 27.20 -9.75
CA ALA A 507 19.40 27.42 -9.58
C ALA A 507 20.00 26.56 -8.46
N ASN A 508 19.22 26.31 -7.40
CA ASN A 508 19.63 25.56 -6.21
C ASN A 508 19.23 24.08 -6.26
N ALA A 509 18.37 23.67 -7.19
CA ALA A 509 17.84 22.32 -7.28
C ALA A 509 18.94 21.26 -7.33
N ASP A 510 18.69 20.07 -6.79
CA ASP A 510 19.60 18.91 -6.86
C ASP A 510 19.55 18.19 -8.23
N THR A 511 19.11 18.89 -9.27
CA THR A 511 18.86 18.35 -10.62
C THR A 511 19.96 18.66 -11.64
N SER A 512 19.94 17.95 -12.76
CA SER A 512 20.59 18.34 -14.01
C SER A 512 19.56 18.35 -15.12
N PHE A 513 19.65 19.30 -16.05
CA PHE A 513 18.69 19.45 -17.15
C PHE A 513 19.35 18.95 -18.43
N VAL A 514 18.83 17.88 -19.01
CA VAL A 514 19.49 17.16 -20.09
C VAL A 514 18.56 17.00 -21.29
N GLU A 515 19.06 17.39 -22.45
CA GLU A 515 18.31 17.33 -23.70
C GLU A 515 18.18 15.87 -24.19
N VAL A 516 17.02 15.49 -24.73
CA VAL A 516 16.80 14.22 -25.43
C VAL A 516 17.52 14.25 -26.77
N GLU A 517 18.50 13.35 -26.98
CA GLU A 517 19.26 13.24 -28.24
C GLU A 517 18.57 12.35 -29.27
N SER A 518 18.01 11.22 -28.82
CA SER A 518 17.34 10.27 -29.70
C SER A 518 16.37 9.38 -28.94
N ILE A 519 15.34 8.93 -29.64
CA ILE A 519 14.33 8.01 -29.12
C ILE A 519 14.28 6.80 -30.05
N ASP A 520 14.44 5.61 -29.50
CA ASP A 520 14.35 4.34 -30.20
C ASP A 520 13.21 3.49 -29.60
N ARG A 521 12.74 2.47 -30.34
CA ARG A 521 11.74 1.52 -29.83
C ARG A 521 12.26 0.09 -29.92
N GLU A 522 12.25 -0.65 -28.81
CA GLU A 522 12.83 -1.99 -28.70
C GLU A 522 11.90 -2.95 -27.95
N GLY A 523 11.73 -4.17 -28.45
CA GLY A 523 10.93 -5.19 -27.77
C GLY A 523 11.66 -5.78 -26.56
N CYS A 524 10.91 -6.09 -25.50
CA CYS A 524 11.41 -6.80 -24.32
C CYS A 524 10.50 -8.00 -24.00
N GLU A 525 10.94 -8.88 -23.10
CA GLU A 525 10.11 -10.01 -22.61
C GLU A 525 9.37 -9.64 -21.32
N TYR A 526 10.06 -8.98 -20.38
CA TYR A 526 9.49 -8.55 -19.11
C TYR A 526 9.81 -7.09 -18.81
N VAL A 527 8.88 -6.46 -18.11
CA VAL A 527 9.01 -5.11 -17.56
C VAL A 527 8.71 -5.14 -16.07
N TYR A 528 9.22 -4.15 -15.35
CA TYR A 528 9.17 -4.08 -13.90
C TYR A 528 8.59 -2.75 -13.49
N ASP A 529 7.72 -2.74 -12.49
CA ASP A 529 7.15 -1.52 -11.94
C ASP A 529 7.31 -1.53 -10.42
N PHE A 530 7.59 -0.35 -9.87
CA PHE A 530 7.90 -0.12 -8.47
C PHE A 530 7.03 1.03 -8.00
N GLY A 531 6.09 0.74 -7.12
CA GLY A 531 5.36 1.79 -6.42
C GLY A 531 6.28 2.47 -5.41
N VAL A 532 6.07 3.77 -5.22
CA VAL A 532 6.83 4.60 -4.30
C VAL A 532 5.82 5.53 -3.63
N ALA A 533 5.65 5.39 -2.32
CA ALA A 533 4.51 5.94 -1.59
C ALA A 533 4.51 7.48 -1.52
N ASP A 534 5.66 8.12 -1.22
CA ASP A 534 5.66 9.55 -0.85
C ASP A 534 5.58 10.53 -2.05
N HIS A 535 6.41 10.31 -3.06
CA HIS A 535 6.63 11.28 -4.14
C HIS A 535 6.24 10.73 -5.51
N HIS A 536 5.77 9.48 -5.56
CA HIS A 536 5.30 8.77 -6.75
C HIS A 536 6.28 8.84 -7.93
N ASN A 537 7.57 8.93 -7.63
CA ASN A 537 8.65 8.96 -8.60
C ASN A 537 9.92 8.32 -8.03
N PHE A 538 10.78 7.83 -8.91
CA PHE A 538 12.10 7.34 -8.54
C PHE A 538 13.15 7.64 -9.61
N VAL A 539 14.41 7.49 -9.23
CA VAL A 539 15.56 7.75 -10.12
C VAL A 539 15.99 6.47 -10.82
N CYS A 540 15.82 6.46 -12.14
CA CYS A 540 16.26 5.41 -13.04
C CYS A 540 17.32 5.96 -14.00
N GLU A 541 18.52 5.34 -14.02
CA GLU A 541 19.68 5.77 -14.84
C GLU A 541 20.02 7.26 -14.69
N GLY A 542 19.84 7.81 -13.48
CA GLY A 542 20.09 9.22 -13.19
C GLY A 542 19.00 10.18 -13.70
N VAL A 543 17.83 9.68 -14.10
CA VAL A 543 16.66 10.43 -14.58
C VAL A 543 15.45 10.16 -13.68
N VAL A 544 14.60 11.17 -13.45
CA VAL A 544 13.39 11.07 -12.62
C VAL A 544 12.19 10.59 -13.45
N VAL A 545 11.46 9.57 -12.97
CA VAL A 545 10.32 8.93 -13.65
C VAL A 545 9.13 8.64 -12.71
N HIS A 546 7.87 8.57 -13.19
CA HIS A 546 6.61 8.77 -12.39
C HIS A 546 5.53 7.65 -12.38
N ASN A 547 4.64 7.61 -11.36
CA ASN A 547 3.47 6.70 -11.09
C ASN A 547 2.09 7.46 -11.02
N THR A 548 0.91 7.02 -11.56
CA THR A 548 -0.40 7.81 -11.55
C THR A 548 -1.70 7.03 -11.93
N THR A 549 -2.87 7.51 -11.42
CA THR A 549 -4.27 6.97 -11.46
C THR A 549 -5.35 7.84 -12.17
N LEU A 550 -6.56 7.29 -12.43
CA LEU A 550 -7.70 7.89 -13.20
C LEU A 550 -8.44 9.07 -12.51
N THR A 551 -8.70 9.01 -11.21
CA THR A 551 -9.57 9.98 -10.50
C THR A 551 -8.99 11.40 -10.48
N ASP A 552 -7.67 11.52 -10.38
CA ASP A 552 -6.94 12.81 -10.39
C ASP A 552 -7.12 13.57 -11.71
N ASN A 553 -7.29 12.86 -12.83
CA ASN A 553 -7.49 13.49 -14.14
C ASN A 553 -8.88 14.11 -14.29
N LEU A 554 -9.89 13.62 -13.57
CA LEU A 554 -11.23 14.21 -13.55
C LEU A 554 -11.25 15.51 -12.73
N LEU A 555 -10.51 15.57 -11.62
CA LEU A 555 -10.40 16.76 -10.77
C LEU A 555 -9.64 17.91 -11.45
N ALA A 556 -8.57 17.57 -12.19
CA ALA A 556 -7.84 18.51 -13.03
C ALA A 556 -8.72 19.10 -14.13
N GLY A 557 -9.43 18.24 -14.88
CA GLY A 557 -10.29 18.66 -15.99
C GLY A 557 -11.51 19.50 -15.57
N ALA A 558 -12.00 19.34 -14.33
CA ALA A 558 -13.05 20.18 -13.75
C ALA A 558 -12.55 21.55 -13.26
N GLY A 559 -11.23 21.82 -13.32
CA GLY A 559 -10.61 23.07 -12.90
C GLY A 559 -10.52 23.27 -11.39
N MET A 560 -10.64 22.19 -10.61
CA MET A 560 -10.57 22.23 -9.14
C MET A 560 -9.15 22.05 -8.60
N ILE A 561 -8.25 21.46 -9.41
CA ILE A 561 -6.81 21.34 -9.16
C ILE A 561 -6.10 21.90 -10.41
N SER A 562 -4.93 22.52 -10.26
CA SER A 562 -4.18 23.00 -11.43
C SER A 562 -3.63 21.81 -12.23
N ASP A 563 -3.62 21.90 -13.57
CA ASP A 563 -3.06 20.85 -14.45
C ASP A 563 -1.59 20.49 -14.11
N GLU A 564 -0.84 21.41 -13.47
CA GLU A 564 0.55 21.24 -13.04
C GLU A 564 0.70 20.45 -11.71
N THR A 565 -0.34 20.45 -10.86
CA THR A 565 -0.37 19.83 -9.51
C THR A 565 -1.18 18.52 -9.46
N ALA A 566 -1.95 18.23 -10.51
CA ALA A 566 -2.71 17.00 -10.64
C ALA A 566 -1.77 15.79 -10.82
N GLY A 567 -1.66 14.99 -9.75
CA GLY A 567 -0.73 13.86 -9.63
C GLY A 567 0.40 14.05 -8.60
N GLU A 568 0.59 15.25 -8.03
CA GLU A 568 1.55 15.47 -6.92
C GLU A 568 0.91 15.35 -5.54
N GLN A 569 -0.39 15.65 -5.45
CA GLN A 569 -1.21 15.38 -4.28
C GLN A 569 -2.29 14.41 -4.74
N LEU A 570 -2.23 13.15 -4.29
CA LEU A 570 -3.38 12.26 -4.32
C LEU A 570 -4.48 12.96 -3.52
N ALA A 571 -5.40 13.63 -4.20
CA ALA A 571 -6.39 14.48 -3.54
C ALA A 571 -7.50 13.65 -2.84
N MET A 572 -7.47 12.33 -3.03
CA MET A 572 -8.52 11.38 -2.64
C MET A 572 -8.00 10.32 -1.66
N ASP A 573 -6.81 9.73 -1.91
CA ASP A 573 -6.15 8.83 -0.95
C ASP A 573 -5.42 9.68 0.10
N THR A 574 -6.17 10.17 1.09
CA THR A 574 -5.68 11.16 2.06
C THR A 574 -4.86 10.56 3.19
N GLU A 575 -5.02 9.26 3.47
CA GLU A 575 -4.34 8.57 4.57
C GLU A 575 -3.08 7.82 4.09
N GLU A 576 -2.04 7.82 4.92
CA GLU A 576 -0.69 7.29 4.61
C GLU A 576 -0.71 5.78 4.30
N ASP A 577 -1.67 5.02 4.85
CA ASP A 577 -1.84 3.59 4.60
C ASP A 577 -2.57 3.25 3.29
N GLU A 578 -3.43 4.15 2.79
CA GLU A 578 -4.04 4.05 1.45
C GLU A 578 -2.98 4.28 0.37
N GLN A 579 -2.13 5.29 0.59
CA GLN A 579 -1.01 5.62 -0.29
C GLN A 579 0.05 4.51 -0.31
N GLU A 580 0.38 3.92 0.85
CA GLU A 580 1.32 2.79 0.97
C GLU A 580 0.80 1.50 0.34
N ARG A 581 -0.52 1.27 0.32
CA ARG A 581 -1.07 -0.01 -0.17
C ARG A 581 -1.59 0.07 -1.61
N GLY A 582 -1.70 1.25 -2.19
CA GLY A 582 -2.24 1.45 -3.55
C GLY A 582 -3.69 0.99 -3.69
N ILE A 583 -4.42 0.91 -2.57
CA ILE A 583 -5.85 0.58 -2.52
C ILE A 583 -6.56 1.67 -1.73
N THR A 584 -7.72 2.11 -2.24
CA THR A 584 -8.64 2.95 -1.48
C THR A 584 -9.23 2.12 -0.34
N ILE A 585 -9.06 2.56 0.90
CA ILE A 585 -9.50 1.87 2.13
C ILE A 585 -10.76 2.55 2.68
N ASP A 586 -10.76 3.88 2.70
CA ASP A 586 -11.85 4.74 3.14
C ASP A 586 -12.52 5.45 1.95
N ALA A 587 -13.78 5.82 2.12
CA ALA A 587 -14.52 6.52 1.08
C ALA A 587 -14.21 8.03 1.07
N ALA A 588 -13.47 8.51 0.06
CA ALA A 588 -13.15 9.94 -0.10
C ALA A 588 -14.31 10.73 -0.72
N ASN A 589 -14.67 11.89 -0.13
CA ASN A 589 -15.76 12.74 -0.60
C ASN A 589 -15.24 14.01 -1.29
N VAL A 590 -15.58 14.20 -2.57
CA VAL A 590 -15.23 15.40 -3.34
C VAL A 590 -16.45 16.00 -4.02
N SER A 591 -16.48 17.32 -4.18
CA SER A 591 -17.53 17.98 -4.98
C SER A 591 -16.94 18.88 -6.06
N MET A 592 -17.53 18.80 -7.25
CA MET A 592 -17.13 19.52 -8.47
C MET A 592 -18.30 20.29 -9.05
N THR A 593 -18.02 21.36 -9.81
CA THR A 593 -19.04 22.08 -10.59
C THR A 593 -18.82 21.90 -12.08
N HIS A 594 -19.88 21.53 -12.81
CA HIS A 594 -19.82 21.34 -14.26
C HIS A 594 -20.94 22.09 -14.99
N GLU A 595 -20.62 22.80 -16.08
CA GLU A 595 -21.63 23.48 -16.91
C GLU A 595 -22.08 22.57 -18.05
N TYR A 596 -23.33 22.11 -18.01
CA TYR A 596 -23.92 21.26 -19.05
C TYR A 596 -25.20 21.90 -19.61
N GLU A 597 -25.30 22.02 -20.94
CA GLU A 597 -26.39 22.69 -21.66
C GLU A 597 -26.77 24.10 -21.13
N GLY A 598 -25.78 24.87 -20.67
CA GLY A 598 -25.98 26.22 -20.12
C GLY A 598 -26.55 26.25 -18.71
N THR A 599 -26.50 25.11 -17.99
CA THR A 599 -26.89 24.95 -16.59
C THR A 599 -25.71 24.42 -15.78
N ASN A 600 -25.36 25.11 -14.70
CA ASN A 600 -24.34 24.64 -13.77
C ASN A 600 -24.91 23.58 -12.83
N HIS A 601 -24.25 22.42 -12.82
CA HIS A 601 -24.52 21.29 -11.95
C HIS A 601 -23.47 21.21 -10.85
N LEU A 602 -23.90 20.71 -9.68
CA LEU A 602 -23.00 20.32 -8.58
C LEU A 602 -22.93 18.80 -8.58
N ILE A 603 -21.73 18.26 -8.77
CA ILE A 603 -21.47 16.82 -8.80
C ILE A 603 -20.71 16.48 -7.53
N ASN A 604 -21.38 15.80 -6.61
CA ASN A 604 -20.77 15.21 -5.42
C ASN A 604 -20.32 13.80 -5.80
N LEU A 605 -19.02 13.53 -5.68
CA LEU A 605 -18.36 12.28 -6.03
C LEU A 605 -17.83 11.63 -4.74
N ILE A 606 -18.12 10.34 -4.57
CA ILE A 606 -17.56 9.51 -3.51
C ILE A 606 -16.68 8.45 -4.15
N ASP A 607 -15.39 8.41 -3.83
CA ASP A 607 -14.53 7.30 -4.21
C ASP A 607 -14.82 6.12 -3.29
N THR A 608 -14.84 4.90 -3.83
CA THR A 608 -15.20 3.71 -3.04
C THR A 608 -14.12 2.65 -3.10
N PRO A 609 -13.82 1.98 -1.97
CA PRO A 609 -12.86 0.88 -1.92
C PRO A 609 -13.15 -0.23 -2.94
N GLY A 610 -12.10 -0.74 -3.59
CA GLY A 610 -12.20 -1.87 -4.53
C GLY A 610 -12.09 -3.25 -3.87
N HIS A 611 -11.68 -3.33 -2.60
CA HIS A 611 -11.37 -4.57 -1.90
C HIS A 611 -12.55 -5.10 -1.06
N VAL A 612 -12.77 -6.42 -1.06
CA VAL A 612 -13.93 -7.09 -0.44
C VAL A 612 -14.01 -6.92 1.08
N ASP A 613 -12.86 -6.83 1.75
CA ASP A 613 -12.76 -6.66 3.20
C ASP A 613 -13.25 -5.28 3.69
N PHE A 614 -13.41 -4.30 2.77
CA PHE A 614 -13.99 -2.98 3.03
C PHE A 614 -15.38 -2.84 2.38
N GLY A 615 -16.07 -3.95 2.13
CA GLY A 615 -17.41 -3.95 1.53
C GLY A 615 -18.46 -3.17 2.34
N GLY A 616 -18.18 -2.94 3.63
CA GLY A 616 -18.96 -2.04 4.47
C GLY A 616 -19.00 -0.63 3.90
N ASP A 617 -17.84 -0.02 3.69
CA ASP A 617 -17.64 1.34 3.15
C ASP A 617 -18.30 1.54 1.80
N VAL A 618 -18.15 0.56 0.90
CA VAL A 618 -18.81 0.58 -0.42
C VAL A 618 -20.33 0.66 -0.26
N THR A 619 -20.91 -0.12 0.65
CA THR A 619 -22.36 -0.09 0.91
C THR A 619 -22.80 1.25 1.51
N ARG A 620 -22.00 1.84 2.42
CA ARG A 620 -22.30 3.15 3.02
C ARG A 620 -22.26 4.26 1.98
N ALA A 621 -21.25 4.26 1.11
CA ALA A 621 -21.11 5.21 0.02
C ALA A 621 -22.23 5.08 -1.01
N MET A 622 -22.58 3.85 -1.43
CA MET A 622 -23.71 3.59 -2.35
C MET A 622 -25.04 4.12 -1.81
N ARG A 623 -25.20 4.17 -0.48
CA ARG A 623 -26.40 4.69 0.16
C ARG A 623 -26.49 6.23 0.12
N ALA A 624 -25.36 6.93 0.02
CA ALA A 624 -25.28 8.38 -0.09
C ALA A 624 -25.53 8.91 -1.51
N VAL A 625 -25.30 8.08 -2.53
CA VAL A 625 -25.29 8.47 -3.95
C VAL A 625 -26.57 8.07 -4.68
N ASP A 626 -26.77 8.64 -5.87
CA ASP A 626 -27.95 8.42 -6.72
C ASP A 626 -27.56 7.78 -8.08
N GLY A 627 -26.28 7.82 -8.46
CA GLY A 627 -25.71 7.13 -9.62
C GLY A 627 -24.33 6.51 -9.36
N ALA A 628 -23.95 5.51 -10.15
CA ALA A 628 -22.65 4.83 -10.05
C ALA A 628 -21.98 4.74 -11.42
N LEU A 629 -20.77 5.29 -11.54
CA LEU A 629 -19.95 5.18 -12.74
C LEU A 629 -19.06 3.94 -12.60
N VAL A 630 -19.42 2.89 -13.33
CA VAL A 630 -18.68 1.63 -13.36
C VAL A 630 -17.57 1.75 -14.40
N VAL A 631 -16.31 1.63 -13.97
CA VAL A 631 -15.15 1.70 -14.84
C VAL A 631 -14.65 0.29 -15.13
N VAL A 632 -14.49 -0.03 -16.41
CA VAL A 632 -14.06 -1.35 -16.88
C VAL A 632 -12.93 -1.20 -17.88
N ASP A 633 -11.86 -2.00 -17.73
CA ASP A 633 -10.75 -2.02 -18.69
C ASP A 633 -11.22 -2.63 -20.03
N ALA A 634 -10.92 -1.96 -21.14
CA ALA A 634 -11.25 -2.41 -22.48
C ALA A 634 -10.55 -3.73 -22.88
N VAL A 635 -9.38 -4.01 -22.28
CA VAL A 635 -8.56 -5.19 -22.55
C VAL A 635 -9.06 -6.39 -21.74
N GLU A 636 -9.21 -6.21 -20.43
CA GLU A 636 -9.55 -7.28 -19.47
C GLU A 636 -11.05 -7.57 -19.45
N GLY A 637 -11.89 -6.55 -19.68
CA GLY A 637 -13.34 -6.68 -19.65
C GLY A 637 -13.91 -6.72 -18.24
N ALA A 638 -15.17 -7.15 -18.10
CA ALA A 638 -15.86 -7.16 -16.81
C ALA A 638 -15.30 -8.26 -15.90
N MET A 639 -14.89 -7.86 -14.70
CA MET A 639 -14.28 -8.75 -13.69
C MET A 639 -15.26 -9.03 -12.55
N PRO A 640 -15.02 -10.03 -11.68
CA PRO A 640 -15.97 -10.37 -10.61
C PRO A 640 -16.19 -9.27 -9.56
N GLN A 641 -15.20 -8.40 -9.34
CA GLN A 641 -15.35 -7.20 -8.53
C GLN A 641 -16.32 -6.20 -9.20
N THR A 642 -16.30 -6.08 -10.53
CA THR A 642 -17.28 -5.30 -11.30
C THR A 642 -18.71 -5.78 -11.01
N GLU A 643 -18.91 -7.09 -10.91
CA GLU A 643 -20.21 -7.67 -10.55
C GLU A 643 -20.63 -7.31 -9.12
N THR A 644 -19.71 -7.42 -8.15
CA THR A 644 -19.98 -7.17 -6.73
C THR A 644 -20.44 -5.72 -6.51
N VAL A 645 -19.72 -4.76 -7.08
CA VAL A 645 -20.07 -3.34 -6.93
C VAL A 645 -21.36 -3.00 -7.66
N LEU A 646 -21.57 -3.56 -8.87
CA LEU A 646 -22.82 -3.39 -9.61
C LEU A 646 -24.02 -3.94 -8.83
N ARG A 647 -23.85 -5.09 -8.16
CA ARG A 647 -24.89 -5.70 -7.31
C ARG A 647 -25.23 -4.82 -6.11
N GLN A 648 -24.23 -4.25 -5.44
CA GLN A 648 -24.43 -3.33 -4.31
C GLN A 648 -25.14 -2.05 -4.76
N ALA A 649 -24.70 -1.42 -5.86
CA ALA A 649 -25.33 -0.24 -6.42
C ALA A 649 -26.81 -0.50 -6.76
N LEU A 650 -27.11 -1.60 -7.46
CA LEU A 650 -28.48 -1.94 -7.84
C LEU A 650 -29.38 -2.26 -6.63
N ARG A 651 -28.86 -2.93 -5.59
CA ARG A 651 -29.61 -3.19 -4.34
C ARG A 651 -30.04 -1.88 -3.66
N GLU A 652 -29.14 -0.91 -3.58
CA GLU A 652 -29.41 0.42 -3.01
C GLU A 652 -30.30 1.29 -3.91
N GLY A 653 -30.65 0.84 -5.11
CA GLY A 653 -31.45 1.60 -6.08
C GLY A 653 -30.66 2.71 -6.77
N VAL A 654 -29.35 2.54 -6.88
CA VAL A 654 -28.42 3.46 -7.55
C VAL A 654 -28.34 3.09 -9.04
N LYS A 655 -28.47 4.08 -9.92
CA LYS A 655 -28.47 3.85 -11.37
C LYS A 655 -27.02 3.74 -11.91
N PRO A 656 -26.64 2.64 -12.58
CA PRO A 656 -25.30 2.50 -13.14
C PRO A 656 -25.15 3.16 -14.53
N THR A 657 -23.94 3.59 -14.85
CA THR A 657 -23.45 3.85 -16.22
C THR A 657 -22.06 3.23 -16.39
N LEU A 658 -21.63 3.01 -17.63
CA LEU A 658 -20.37 2.32 -17.92
C LEU A 658 -19.37 3.27 -18.58
N PHE A 659 -18.13 3.26 -18.09
CA PHE A 659 -16.99 3.86 -18.77
C PHE A 659 -15.96 2.77 -19.09
N ILE A 660 -15.75 2.50 -20.38
CA ILE A 660 -14.73 1.57 -20.84
C ILE A 660 -13.42 2.35 -20.98
N ASN A 661 -12.49 2.07 -20.08
CA ASN A 661 -11.21 2.74 -19.96
C ASN A 661 -10.10 1.97 -20.69
N LYS A 662 -8.95 2.61 -20.91
CA LYS A 662 -7.78 2.05 -21.60
C LYS A 662 -8.06 1.65 -23.07
N VAL A 663 -8.96 2.38 -23.74
CA VAL A 663 -9.30 2.13 -25.15
C VAL A 663 -8.13 2.43 -26.10
N ASP A 664 -7.21 3.30 -25.67
CA ASP A 664 -5.94 3.54 -26.34
C ASP A 664 -5.14 2.24 -26.55
N ARG A 665 -5.09 1.35 -25.55
CA ARG A 665 -4.43 0.04 -25.63
C ARG A 665 -4.99 -0.83 -26.75
N LEU A 666 -6.31 -0.81 -26.98
CA LEU A 666 -6.91 -1.54 -28.11
C LEU A 666 -6.42 -1.02 -29.48
N ILE A 667 -6.13 0.28 -29.55
CA ILE A 667 -5.74 0.97 -30.79
C ILE A 667 -4.23 0.84 -31.05
N SER A 668 -3.40 1.05 -30.03
CA SER A 668 -1.93 1.04 -30.11
C SER A 668 -1.33 -0.37 -29.96
N GLU A 669 -1.70 -1.10 -28.89
CA GLU A 669 -1.11 -2.40 -28.51
C GLU A 669 -1.59 -3.51 -29.44
N LEU A 670 -2.91 -3.71 -29.44
CA LEU A 670 -3.55 -4.83 -30.14
C LEU A 670 -3.72 -4.56 -31.64
N GLN A 671 -3.47 -3.32 -32.06
CA GLN A 671 -3.60 -2.82 -33.45
C GLN A 671 -4.93 -3.20 -34.09
N GLU A 672 -5.97 -3.33 -33.28
CA GLU A 672 -7.26 -3.85 -33.73
C GLU A 672 -7.84 -2.93 -34.82
N GLY A 673 -8.47 -3.53 -35.81
CA GLY A 673 -9.27 -2.77 -36.77
C GLY A 673 -10.49 -2.16 -36.07
N PRO A 674 -11.13 -1.11 -36.65
CA PRO A 674 -12.36 -0.53 -36.09
C PRO A 674 -13.46 -1.56 -35.80
N GLN A 675 -13.49 -2.64 -36.58
CA GLN A 675 -14.46 -3.72 -36.43
C GLN A 675 -14.14 -4.66 -35.26
N GLU A 676 -12.86 -4.95 -35.00
CA GLU A 676 -12.42 -5.83 -33.90
C GLU A 676 -12.59 -5.12 -32.56
N MET A 677 -12.19 -3.85 -32.47
CA MET A 677 -12.45 -3.00 -31.31
C MET A 677 -13.94 -2.91 -31.00
N GLN A 678 -14.77 -2.70 -32.03
CA GLN A 678 -16.22 -2.65 -31.86
C GLN A 678 -16.75 -3.98 -31.33
N GLU A 679 -16.28 -5.12 -31.82
CA GLU A 679 -16.66 -6.45 -31.33
C GLU A 679 -16.29 -6.64 -29.85
N ARG A 680 -15.07 -6.25 -29.44
CA ARG A 680 -14.58 -6.35 -28.06
C ARG A 680 -15.34 -5.42 -27.10
N MET A 681 -15.49 -4.15 -27.45
CA MET A 681 -16.26 -3.19 -26.64
C MET A 681 -17.74 -3.60 -26.52
N THR A 682 -18.33 -4.14 -27.60
CA THR A 682 -19.69 -4.67 -27.55
C THR A 682 -19.80 -5.90 -26.65
N ALA A 683 -18.74 -6.73 -26.55
CA ALA A 683 -18.71 -7.85 -25.60
C ALA A 683 -18.73 -7.33 -24.16
N VAL A 684 -17.88 -6.36 -23.80
CA VAL A 684 -17.88 -5.75 -22.46
C VAL A 684 -19.25 -5.17 -22.10
N ILE A 685 -19.86 -4.41 -23.02
CA ILE A 685 -21.21 -3.85 -22.82
C ILE A 685 -22.25 -4.96 -22.64
N ARG A 686 -22.15 -6.04 -23.40
CA ARG A 686 -23.08 -7.17 -23.29
C ARG A 686 -22.93 -7.84 -21.92
N ASP A 687 -21.71 -8.11 -21.49
CA ASP A 687 -21.45 -8.83 -20.25
C ASP A 687 -21.93 -8.01 -19.03
N VAL A 688 -21.65 -6.69 -19.01
CA VAL A 688 -22.21 -5.76 -18.00
C VAL A 688 -23.75 -5.75 -18.04
N ASN A 689 -24.36 -5.72 -19.23
CA ASN A 689 -25.82 -5.74 -19.35
C ASN A 689 -26.46 -7.06 -18.95
N GLU A 690 -25.77 -8.19 -19.12
CA GLU A 690 -26.23 -9.49 -18.63
C GLU A 690 -26.29 -9.50 -17.10
N LEU A 691 -25.27 -8.92 -16.45
CA LEU A 691 -25.28 -8.70 -14.99
C LEU A 691 -26.43 -7.77 -14.56
N ILE A 692 -26.60 -6.61 -15.20
CA ILE A 692 -27.70 -5.68 -14.89
C ILE A 692 -29.05 -6.38 -15.04
N ARG A 693 -29.29 -7.10 -16.14
CA ARG A 693 -30.55 -7.81 -16.38
C ARG A 693 -30.80 -8.89 -15.33
N GLY A 694 -29.81 -9.74 -15.06
CA GLY A 694 -29.94 -10.79 -14.05
C GLY A 694 -30.33 -10.23 -12.68
N MET A 695 -29.78 -9.08 -12.31
CA MET A 695 -30.04 -8.45 -11.01
C MET A 695 -31.33 -7.63 -10.96
N THR A 696 -31.80 -7.09 -12.10
CA THR A 696 -33.02 -6.26 -12.17
C THR A 696 -34.28 -7.06 -12.50
N GLU A 697 -34.16 -8.29 -13.00
CA GLU A 697 -35.29 -9.17 -13.34
C GLU A 697 -36.24 -9.47 -12.15
N GLU A 698 -35.70 -9.44 -10.92
CA GLU A 698 -36.47 -9.68 -9.68
C GLU A 698 -36.99 -8.39 -9.03
N MET A 699 -36.65 -7.20 -9.55
CA MET A 699 -37.00 -5.91 -8.97
C MET A 699 -38.28 -5.33 -9.60
N GLU A 700 -39.42 -5.47 -8.92
CA GLU A 700 -40.74 -5.02 -9.41
C GLU A 700 -40.92 -3.48 -9.45
N ASP A 701 -40.01 -2.72 -8.86
CA ASP A 701 -40.06 -1.25 -8.71
C ASP A 701 -39.16 -0.47 -9.69
N ILE A 702 -38.38 -1.18 -10.52
CA ILE A 702 -37.62 -0.59 -11.63
C ILE A 702 -38.43 -0.77 -12.92
N ASP A 703 -39.23 0.24 -13.28
CA ASP A 703 -40.00 0.25 -14.53
C ASP A 703 -39.15 0.64 -15.77
N ASP A 704 -37.96 1.19 -15.55
CA ASP A 704 -37.05 1.71 -16.59
C ASP A 704 -35.95 0.70 -16.93
N ASP A 705 -35.61 0.55 -18.22
CA ASP A 705 -34.46 -0.27 -18.63
C ASP A 705 -33.15 0.42 -18.21
N TRP A 706 -32.46 -0.15 -17.22
CA TRP A 706 -31.17 0.35 -16.72
C TRP A 706 -29.98 -0.25 -17.44
N THR A 707 -30.21 -1.04 -18.50
CA THR A 707 -29.10 -1.51 -19.34
C THR A 707 -28.36 -0.34 -19.96
N VAL A 708 -27.04 -0.48 -20.04
CA VAL A 708 -26.15 0.51 -20.64
C VAL A 708 -26.07 0.25 -22.14
N SER A 709 -26.29 1.29 -22.93
CA SER A 709 -26.17 1.27 -24.38
C SER A 709 -25.33 2.45 -24.89
N VAL A 710 -24.72 2.24 -26.05
CA VAL A 710 -23.95 3.29 -26.72
C VAL A 710 -24.90 4.32 -27.31
N GLU A 711 -26.00 3.88 -27.92
CA GLU A 711 -26.98 4.73 -28.59
C GLU A 711 -27.67 5.71 -27.64
N ASP A 712 -27.90 5.29 -26.39
CA ASP A 712 -28.54 6.12 -25.37
C ASP A 712 -27.54 7.01 -24.62
N GLY A 713 -26.24 6.93 -24.93
CA GLY A 713 -25.18 7.75 -24.33
C GLY A 713 -24.68 7.28 -22.97
N THR A 714 -25.28 6.22 -22.41
CA THR A 714 -24.94 5.65 -21.10
C THR A 714 -23.62 4.88 -21.04
N VAL A 715 -22.92 4.76 -22.18
CA VAL A 715 -21.57 4.17 -22.29
C VAL A 715 -20.60 5.21 -22.83
N GLY A 716 -19.52 5.42 -22.09
CA GLY A 716 -18.36 6.20 -22.49
C GLY A 716 -17.17 5.29 -22.78
N PHE A 717 -16.27 5.77 -23.62
CA PHE A 717 -15.06 5.07 -24.04
C PHE A 717 -13.90 6.04 -23.94
N GLY A 718 -12.73 5.63 -23.49
CA GLY A 718 -11.60 6.54 -23.53
C GLY A 718 -10.35 6.03 -22.87
N SER A 719 -9.46 6.98 -22.64
CA SER A 719 -8.23 6.81 -21.91
C SER A 719 -8.18 7.82 -20.77
N ALA A 720 -8.34 7.30 -19.54
CA ALA A 720 -8.05 8.02 -18.32
C ALA A 720 -6.67 8.70 -18.38
N LEU A 721 -5.69 7.90 -18.79
CA LEU A 721 -4.28 8.22 -18.84
C LEU A 721 -3.96 9.34 -19.84
N TYR A 722 -4.60 9.32 -21.02
CA TYR A 722 -4.42 10.33 -22.07
C TYR A 722 -5.51 11.41 -22.06
N LYS A 723 -6.29 11.49 -20.97
CA LYS A 723 -7.24 12.57 -20.70
C LYS A 723 -8.26 12.80 -21.83
N TRP A 724 -8.58 11.77 -22.62
CA TRP A 724 -9.62 11.84 -23.65
C TRP A 724 -10.70 10.79 -23.43
N GLY A 725 -11.93 11.14 -23.78
CA GLY A 725 -13.05 10.22 -23.76
C GLY A 725 -14.04 10.55 -24.86
N VAL A 726 -14.86 9.60 -25.28
CA VAL A 726 -15.96 9.77 -26.22
C VAL A 726 -17.19 9.02 -25.77
N SER A 727 -18.34 9.60 -26.03
CA SER A 727 -19.65 8.99 -25.91
C SER A 727 -20.41 9.30 -27.19
N PHE A 728 -21.48 8.57 -27.48
CA PHE A 728 -22.27 8.84 -28.69
C PHE A 728 -22.80 10.29 -28.77
N PRO A 729 -23.32 10.91 -27.69
CA PRO A 729 -23.64 12.33 -27.67
C PRO A 729 -22.43 13.25 -27.93
N SER A 730 -21.29 12.98 -27.28
CA SER A 730 -20.05 13.75 -27.50
C SER A 730 -19.60 13.67 -28.95
N MET A 731 -19.64 12.49 -29.58
CA MET A 731 -19.29 12.29 -30.99
C MET A 731 -20.18 13.13 -31.93
N GLN A 732 -21.49 13.24 -31.63
CA GLN A 732 -22.38 14.10 -32.41
C GLN A 732 -22.08 15.60 -32.25
N ARG A 733 -21.67 16.01 -31.05
CA ARG A 733 -21.32 17.40 -30.70
C ARG A 733 -19.97 17.83 -31.30
N THR A 734 -18.94 17.00 -31.11
CA THR A 734 -17.57 17.25 -31.57
C THR A 734 -17.39 16.93 -33.06
N GLY A 735 -18.27 16.08 -33.61
CA GLY A 735 -18.20 15.59 -34.99
C GLY A 735 -17.11 14.54 -35.21
N MET A 736 -16.57 13.95 -34.14
CA MET A 736 -15.53 12.92 -34.20
C MET A 736 -16.14 11.52 -34.26
N ASP A 737 -15.56 10.65 -35.09
CA ASP A 737 -15.87 9.22 -35.09
C ASP A 737 -14.68 8.35 -34.63
N PHE A 738 -14.92 7.06 -34.38
CA PHE A 738 -13.84 6.13 -34.01
C PHE A 738 -12.75 6.02 -35.09
N GLY A 739 -13.07 6.30 -36.35
CA GLY A 739 -12.08 6.36 -37.42
C GLY A 739 -11.13 7.53 -37.24
N ASP A 740 -11.66 8.71 -36.90
CA ASP A 740 -10.87 9.91 -36.57
C ASP A 740 -10.03 9.67 -35.31
N ILE A 741 -10.60 9.06 -34.27
CA ILE A 741 -9.88 8.73 -33.03
C ILE A 741 -8.73 7.77 -33.31
N ILE A 742 -8.99 6.67 -34.03
CA ILE A 742 -7.96 5.70 -34.42
C ILE A 742 -6.89 6.36 -35.29
N GLU A 743 -7.27 7.27 -36.19
CA GLU A 743 -6.31 7.99 -37.03
C GLU A 743 -5.43 8.93 -36.20
N LEU A 744 -6.01 9.69 -35.27
CA LEU A 744 -5.29 10.60 -34.39
C LEU A 744 -4.40 9.83 -33.41
N GLU A 745 -4.91 8.76 -32.81
CA GLU A 745 -4.17 7.91 -31.87
C GLU A 745 -2.99 7.21 -32.58
N ARG A 746 -3.21 6.64 -33.78
CA ARG A 746 -2.13 6.04 -34.58
C ARG A 746 -1.14 7.06 -35.15
N ALA A 747 -1.56 8.32 -35.27
CA ALA A 747 -0.70 9.42 -35.67
C ALA A 747 0.01 10.08 -34.47
N ASP A 748 -0.14 9.53 -33.26
CA ASP A 748 0.40 10.04 -32.00
C ASP A 748 -0.02 11.48 -31.66
N LYS A 749 -1.23 11.86 -32.09
CA LYS A 749 -1.82 13.20 -31.90
C LYS A 749 -2.75 13.22 -30.69
N ARG A 750 -2.30 12.64 -29.57
CA ARG A 750 -3.11 12.42 -28.36
C ARG A 750 -3.49 13.70 -27.64
N GLN A 751 -2.61 14.70 -27.63
CA GLN A 751 -2.94 16.02 -27.09
C GLN A 751 -4.04 16.72 -27.92
N GLU A 752 -3.98 16.63 -29.25
CA GLU A 752 -5.05 17.12 -30.13
C GLU A 752 -6.36 16.37 -29.89
N LEU A 753 -6.29 15.07 -29.58
CA LEU A 753 -7.45 14.25 -29.24
C LEU A 753 -8.06 14.65 -27.88
N ALA A 754 -7.24 14.83 -26.84
CA ALA A 754 -7.66 15.30 -25.52
C ALA A 754 -8.28 16.70 -25.56
N GLU A 755 -7.73 17.63 -26.36
CA GLU A 755 -8.33 18.96 -26.53
C GLU A 755 -9.67 18.92 -27.28
N ARG A 756 -9.83 18.00 -28.24
CA ARG A 756 -11.06 17.90 -29.04
C ARG A 756 -12.17 17.13 -28.34
N THR A 757 -11.83 16.19 -27.46
CA THR A 757 -12.78 15.44 -26.64
C THR A 757 -12.22 15.15 -25.25
N PRO A 758 -12.16 16.17 -24.37
CA PRO A 758 -11.62 16.01 -23.02
C PRO A 758 -12.37 14.92 -22.25
N LEU A 759 -11.63 14.08 -21.53
CA LEU A 759 -12.19 13.02 -20.70
C LEU A 759 -13.20 13.57 -19.69
N ALA A 760 -12.81 14.61 -18.95
CA ALA A 760 -13.64 15.24 -17.93
C ALA A 760 -14.96 15.75 -18.52
N ASP A 761 -14.93 16.43 -19.67
CA ASP A 761 -16.15 16.87 -20.35
C ASP A 761 -17.07 15.70 -20.66
N VAL A 762 -16.54 14.62 -21.23
CA VAL A 762 -17.37 13.47 -21.63
C VAL A 762 -17.96 12.74 -20.44
N VAL A 763 -17.16 12.49 -19.40
CA VAL A 763 -17.61 11.79 -18.20
C VAL A 763 -18.60 12.66 -17.41
N LEU A 764 -18.32 13.95 -17.21
CA LEU A 764 -19.19 14.85 -16.47
C LEU A 764 -20.47 15.20 -17.25
N ASP A 765 -20.41 15.27 -18.59
CA ASP A 765 -21.60 15.39 -19.46
C ASP A 765 -22.50 14.15 -19.28
N MET A 766 -21.91 12.94 -19.32
CA MET A 766 -22.64 11.68 -19.10
C MET A 766 -23.29 11.64 -17.71
N VAL A 767 -22.57 12.07 -16.67
CA VAL A 767 -23.09 12.21 -15.30
C VAL A 767 -24.30 13.14 -15.27
N CYS A 768 -24.20 14.32 -15.89
CA CYS A 768 -25.28 15.29 -15.91
C CYS A 768 -26.51 14.80 -16.68
N GLU A 769 -26.29 14.09 -17.79
CA GLU A 769 -27.32 13.62 -18.71
C GLU A 769 -28.05 12.36 -18.20
N HIS A 770 -27.33 11.40 -17.63
CA HIS A 770 -27.86 10.07 -17.35
C HIS A 770 -28.12 9.75 -15.89
N PHE A 771 -27.41 10.39 -14.95
CA PHE A 771 -27.67 10.16 -13.53
C PHE A 771 -28.84 11.00 -13.02
N PRO A 772 -29.71 10.39 -12.19
CA PRO A 772 -30.85 11.09 -11.65
C PRO A 772 -30.40 12.16 -10.66
N ASN A 773 -31.13 13.27 -10.63
CA ASN A 773 -31.02 14.23 -9.54
C ASN A 773 -31.78 13.70 -8.30
N PRO A 774 -31.56 14.28 -7.10
CA PRO A 774 -32.23 13.86 -5.87
C PRO A 774 -33.77 13.85 -5.96
N VAL A 775 -34.38 14.77 -6.73
CA VAL A 775 -35.84 14.88 -6.87
C VAL A 775 -36.42 13.68 -7.61
N ASP A 776 -35.67 13.17 -8.59
CA ASP A 776 -36.07 11.99 -9.37
C ASP A 776 -35.66 10.68 -8.67
N ALA A 777 -34.53 10.67 -7.96
CA ALA A 777 -33.97 9.49 -7.29
C ALA A 777 -34.69 9.17 -5.96
N GLN A 778 -34.87 10.16 -5.07
CA GLN A 778 -35.39 9.93 -3.71
C GLN A 778 -36.76 9.24 -3.65
N PRO A 779 -37.74 9.54 -4.54
CA PRO A 779 -39.00 8.80 -4.58
C PRO A 779 -38.85 7.28 -4.75
N ARG A 780 -37.81 6.83 -5.45
CA ARG A 780 -37.49 5.42 -5.70
C ARG A 780 -36.58 4.83 -4.62
N ARG A 781 -35.58 5.63 -4.17
CA ARG A 781 -34.62 5.25 -3.12
C ARG A 781 -35.28 5.02 -1.76
N ILE A 782 -36.12 5.96 -1.31
CA ILE A 782 -36.67 5.97 0.07
C ILE A 782 -37.43 4.67 0.41
N PRO A 783 -38.34 4.15 -0.44
CA PRO A 783 -39.00 2.88 -0.18
C PRO A 783 -38.06 1.67 -0.03
N ARG A 784 -36.86 1.72 -0.61
CA ARG A 784 -35.85 0.64 -0.51
C ARG A 784 -35.00 0.77 0.75
N ILE A 785 -34.52 1.97 1.04
CA ILE A 785 -33.50 2.19 2.08
C ILE A 785 -34.08 2.53 3.46
N TRP A 786 -35.41 2.74 3.55
CA TRP A 786 -36.10 3.16 4.76
C TRP A 786 -37.40 2.38 4.98
N ARG A 787 -37.46 1.61 6.09
CA ARG A 787 -38.63 0.78 6.49
C ARG A 787 -39.67 1.50 7.36
N GLY A 788 -39.63 2.83 7.43
CA GLY A 788 -40.62 3.60 8.17
C GLY A 788 -42.00 3.60 7.51
N ASP A 789 -42.98 4.20 8.18
CA ASP A 789 -44.34 4.32 7.63
C ASP A 789 -44.32 5.15 6.34
N SER A 790 -44.57 4.47 5.22
CA SER A 790 -44.56 5.04 3.87
C SER A 790 -45.61 6.12 3.64
N ASP A 791 -46.61 6.23 4.51
CA ASP A 791 -47.68 7.23 4.49
C ASP A 791 -47.44 8.37 5.49
N SER A 792 -46.29 8.39 6.18
CA SER A 792 -45.97 9.46 7.14
C SER A 792 -45.56 10.78 6.48
N ASP A 793 -45.78 11.90 7.19
CA ASP A 793 -45.38 13.24 6.72
C ASP A 793 -43.87 13.30 6.41
N VAL A 794 -43.03 12.61 7.21
CA VAL A 794 -41.57 12.56 7.02
C VAL A 794 -41.20 11.77 5.75
N ALA A 795 -41.93 10.70 5.44
CA ALA A 795 -41.74 9.96 4.19
C ALA A 795 -42.04 10.85 2.97
N GLU A 796 -43.10 11.65 3.05
CA GLU A 796 -43.47 12.58 1.98
C GLU A 796 -42.43 13.67 1.80
N THR A 797 -41.93 14.29 2.88
CA THR A 797 -40.91 15.35 2.79
C THR A 797 -39.56 14.83 2.30
N MET A 798 -39.19 13.59 2.62
CA MET A 798 -38.01 12.92 2.06
C MET A 798 -38.16 12.63 0.56
N ARG A 799 -39.32 12.12 0.12
CA ARG A 799 -39.55 11.86 -1.31
C ARG A 799 -39.58 13.13 -2.15
N LEU A 800 -40.07 14.24 -1.58
CA LEU A 800 -40.17 15.53 -2.26
C LEU A 800 -38.90 16.38 -2.19
N VAL A 801 -37.87 15.94 -1.46
CA VAL A 801 -36.64 16.70 -1.21
C VAL A 801 -36.97 18.09 -0.62
N ASP A 802 -37.89 18.11 0.34
CA ASP A 802 -38.42 19.35 0.89
C ASP A 802 -37.43 20.03 1.84
N GLU A 803 -36.83 21.14 1.41
CA GLU A 803 -35.90 21.96 2.21
C GLU A 803 -36.57 22.53 3.49
N GLY A 804 -37.88 22.73 3.46
CA GLY A 804 -38.67 23.24 4.59
C GLY A 804 -39.30 22.15 5.46
N GLY A 805 -39.06 20.88 5.12
CA GLY A 805 -39.53 19.72 5.86
C GLY A 805 -38.78 19.49 7.17
N GLU A 806 -39.14 18.41 7.86
CA GLU A 806 -38.38 17.94 9.03
C GLU A 806 -36.99 17.49 8.57
N ILE A 807 -35.96 17.78 9.38
CA ILE A 807 -34.59 17.42 9.06
C ILE A 807 -34.45 15.91 9.13
N VAL A 808 -33.92 15.34 8.05
CA VAL A 808 -33.52 13.94 7.98
C VAL A 808 -32.15 13.88 7.30
N PHE A 809 -31.14 13.52 8.09
CA PHE A 809 -29.75 13.41 7.70
C PHE A 809 -29.25 11.99 7.99
N MET A 810 -28.78 11.29 6.98
CA MET A 810 -28.21 9.96 7.10
C MET A 810 -26.69 10.07 7.11
N VAL A 811 -26.07 9.69 8.22
CA VAL A 811 -24.61 9.68 8.35
C VAL A 811 -24.07 8.47 7.61
N THR A 812 -23.12 8.70 6.70
CA THR A 812 -22.48 7.67 5.89
C THR A 812 -21.05 7.41 6.32
N ASP A 813 -20.40 8.43 6.88
CA ASP A 813 -19.02 8.40 7.31
C ASP A 813 -18.84 9.25 8.58
N ILE A 814 -17.91 8.83 9.45
CA ILE A 814 -17.46 9.57 10.62
C ILE A 814 -15.94 9.66 10.52
N SER A 815 -15.42 10.89 10.49
CA SER A 815 -13.98 11.15 10.45
C SER A 815 -13.58 12.17 11.53
N MET A 816 -12.30 12.18 11.88
CA MET A 816 -11.78 13.03 12.95
C MET A 816 -10.83 14.10 12.40
N ASP A 817 -11.24 15.37 12.51
CA ASP A 817 -10.41 16.50 12.08
C ASP A 817 -9.58 17.06 13.25
N PRO A 818 -8.26 17.28 13.07
CA PRO A 818 -7.37 17.78 14.13
C PRO A 818 -7.77 19.12 14.74
N HIS A 819 -8.50 19.98 14.00
CA HIS A 819 -8.94 21.31 14.42
C HIS A 819 -10.42 21.37 14.79
N ALA A 820 -11.28 20.68 14.04
CA ALA A 820 -12.73 20.74 14.16
C ALA A 820 -13.32 19.63 15.04
N GLY A 821 -12.54 18.59 15.35
CA GLY A 821 -12.99 17.41 16.07
C GLY A 821 -13.82 16.49 15.17
N GLU A 822 -14.78 15.79 15.76
CA GLU A 822 -15.60 14.80 15.07
C GLU A 822 -16.46 15.43 13.95
N ILE A 823 -16.30 14.91 12.75
CA ILE A 823 -17.07 15.27 11.54
C ILE A 823 -17.95 14.09 11.16
N ALA A 824 -19.26 14.33 11.12
CA ALA A 824 -20.20 13.41 10.51
C ALA A 824 -20.48 13.85 9.07
N THR A 825 -20.13 13.00 8.12
CA THR A 825 -20.41 13.18 6.70
C THR A 825 -21.61 12.33 6.30
N GLY A 826 -22.50 12.88 5.50
CA GLY A 826 -23.73 12.17 5.17
C GLY A 826 -24.65 12.86 4.18
N ARG A 827 -25.79 12.23 3.94
CA ARG A 827 -26.81 12.68 2.99
C ARG A 827 -27.98 13.37 3.69
N VAL A 828 -28.30 14.60 3.29
CA VAL A 828 -29.53 15.30 3.72
C VAL A 828 -30.70 14.87 2.84
N PHE A 829 -31.62 14.06 3.34
CA PHE A 829 -32.81 13.61 2.61
C PHE A 829 -33.99 14.58 2.71
N SER A 830 -34.11 15.32 3.82
CA SER A 830 -35.18 16.30 4.04
C SER A 830 -34.74 17.41 4.99
N GLY A 831 -35.35 18.58 4.89
CA GLY A 831 -35.07 19.75 5.72
C GLY A 831 -33.80 20.51 5.33
N THR A 832 -33.34 21.38 6.23
CA THR A 832 -32.12 22.18 6.06
C THR A 832 -31.30 22.18 7.35
N LEU A 833 -30.03 21.77 7.24
CA LEU A 833 -29.07 21.79 8.35
C LEU A 833 -28.53 23.20 8.55
N GLU A 834 -28.59 23.70 9.78
CA GLU A 834 -28.07 25.02 10.18
C GLU A 834 -27.39 24.95 11.55
N LYS A 835 -26.42 25.84 11.76
CA LYS A 835 -25.70 25.96 13.03
C LYS A 835 -26.63 26.20 14.22
N GLY A 836 -26.44 25.40 15.27
CA GLY A 836 -27.11 25.54 16.55
C GLY A 836 -28.45 24.82 16.68
N GLN A 837 -28.86 24.06 15.67
CA GLN A 837 -30.04 23.18 15.72
C GLN A 837 -29.83 22.01 16.69
N GLU A 838 -30.92 21.53 17.31
CA GLU A 838 -30.92 20.37 18.20
C GLU A 838 -31.64 19.19 17.55
N LEU A 839 -30.90 18.14 17.23
CA LEU A 839 -31.33 16.97 16.44
C LEU A 839 -31.24 15.68 17.27
N TYR A 840 -32.18 14.78 17.05
CA TYR A 840 -32.12 13.41 17.56
C TYR A 840 -31.13 12.58 16.76
N VAL A 841 -30.42 11.68 17.42
CA VAL A 841 -29.59 10.67 16.78
C VAL A 841 -30.19 9.31 17.10
N SER A 842 -30.45 8.50 16.08
CA SER A 842 -31.04 7.17 16.25
C SER A 842 -30.23 6.30 17.20
N GLY A 843 -30.90 5.58 18.10
CA GLY A 843 -30.24 4.69 19.06
C GLY A 843 -29.73 5.37 20.34
N THR A 844 -29.84 6.70 20.48
CA THR A 844 -29.36 7.43 21.67
C THR A 844 -30.44 8.21 22.41
N ALA A 845 -30.25 8.36 23.73
CA ALA A 845 -31.19 9.05 24.61
C ALA A 845 -30.85 10.56 24.69
N GLY A 846 -31.30 11.37 23.74
CA GLY A 846 -31.12 12.81 23.81
C GLY A 846 -31.21 13.55 22.48
N LYS A 847 -30.85 14.84 22.53
CA LYS A 847 -30.63 15.68 21.34
C LYS A 847 -29.19 16.16 21.31
N ASN A 848 -28.59 16.12 20.13
CA ASN A 848 -27.27 16.63 19.82
C ASN A 848 -27.40 18.03 19.24
N ARG A 849 -26.43 18.90 19.54
CA ARG A 849 -26.46 20.29 19.08
C ARG A 849 -25.38 20.52 18.04
N LEU A 850 -25.84 20.85 16.85
CA LEU A 850 -25.00 21.06 15.68
C LEU A 850 -24.14 22.33 15.83
N GLN A 851 -22.83 22.22 15.58
CA GLN A 851 -21.84 23.29 15.82
C GLN A 851 -21.42 24.01 14.53
N SER A 852 -21.20 23.28 13.45
CA SER A 852 -20.97 23.82 12.10
C SER A 852 -21.56 22.87 11.05
N VAL A 853 -21.92 23.44 9.90
CA VAL A 853 -22.31 22.70 8.69
C VAL A 853 -21.35 23.10 7.57
N GLY A 854 -21.04 22.16 6.69
CA GLY A 854 -20.14 22.37 5.57
C GLY A 854 -20.48 21.47 4.39
N ILE A 855 -19.88 21.80 3.26
CA ILE A 855 -19.85 20.98 2.05
C ILE A 855 -18.39 20.75 1.65
N PHE A 856 -18.13 19.74 0.83
CA PHE A 856 -16.84 19.57 0.20
C PHE A 856 -16.75 20.46 -1.05
N MET A 857 -15.56 21.01 -1.33
CA MET A 857 -15.25 21.78 -2.54
C MET A 857 -13.86 21.35 -3.00
N GLY A 858 -13.76 20.53 -4.05
CA GLY A 858 -12.58 19.69 -4.23
C GLY A 858 -12.46 18.72 -3.05
N GLY A 859 -11.24 18.49 -2.55
CA GLY A 859 -10.97 17.71 -1.33
C GLY A 859 -11.11 18.48 -0.01
N GLU A 860 -11.31 19.80 -0.05
CA GLU A 860 -11.37 20.62 1.18
C GLU A 860 -12.82 20.82 1.67
N ARG A 861 -12.99 20.83 3.00
CA ARG A 861 -14.28 21.15 3.65
C ARG A 861 -14.45 22.65 3.84
N GLU A 862 -15.50 23.20 3.24
CA GLU A 862 -15.89 24.60 3.39
C GLU A 862 -17.08 24.75 4.37
N GLU A 863 -16.92 25.55 5.42
CA GLU A 863 -18.01 25.86 6.37
C GLU A 863 -19.02 26.82 5.71
N VAL A 864 -20.30 26.43 5.72
CA VAL A 864 -21.38 27.22 5.14
C VAL A 864 -22.44 27.56 6.19
N ASP A 865 -23.32 28.51 5.90
CA ASP A 865 -24.38 28.90 6.85
C ASP A 865 -25.48 27.83 6.97
N ARG A 866 -25.78 27.15 5.86
CA ARG A 866 -26.87 26.16 5.76
C ARG A 866 -26.63 25.16 4.63
N VAL A 867 -27.09 23.91 4.80
CA VAL A 867 -27.08 22.87 3.75
C VAL A 867 -28.49 22.28 3.58
N PRO A 868 -29.16 22.48 2.43
CA PRO A 868 -30.52 21.99 2.19
C PRO A 868 -30.56 20.52 1.72
N ALA A 869 -31.75 19.92 1.78
CA ALA A 869 -32.04 18.58 1.28
C ALA A 869 -31.56 18.34 -0.16
N GLY A 870 -31.10 17.12 -0.43
CA GLY A 870 -30.54 16.69 -1.71
C GLY A 870 -29.02 16.88 -1.83
N ASN A 871 -28.33 17.35 -0.79
CA ASN A 871 -26.87 17.50 -0.76
C ASN A 871 -26.20 16.47 0.15
N VAL A 872 -24.91 16.22 -0.10
CA VAL A 872 -23.99 15.65 0.89
C VAL A 872 -23.48 16.78 1.79
N ALA A 873 -23.47 16.56 3.10
CA ALA A 873 -23.08 17.55 4.10
C ALA A 873 -22.07 16.97 5.07
N ALA A 874 -21.12 17.80 5.50
CA ALA A 874 -20.21 17.52 6.60
C ALA A 874 -20.61 18.37 7.81
N VAL A 875 -20.87 17.77 8.96
CA VAL A 875 -21.37 18.48 10.15
C VAL A 875 -20.58 18.13 11.40
N THR A 876 -20.48 19.09 12.33
CA THR A 876 -19.82 18.88 13.62
C THR A 876 -20.79 19.03 14.79
N GLY A 877 -20.47 18.43 15.93
CA GLY A 877 -21.25 18.50 17.16
C GLY A 877 -22.32 17.41 17.33
N LEU A 878 -22.28 16.38 16.49
CA LEU A 878 -23.12 15.18 16.61
C LEU A 878 -22.36 14.05 17.31
N ASN A 879 -21.95 14.28 18.56
CA ASN A 879 -21.08 13.36 19.32
C ASN A 879 -21.66 11.95 19.54
N ASP A 880 -22.97 11.80 19.41
CA ASP A 880 -23.66 10.51 19.56
C ASP A 880 -23.82 9.77 18.23
N ALA A 881 -23.42 10.36 17.09
CA ALA A 881 -23.58 9.78 15.77
C ALA A 881 -22.48 8.78 15.44
N ILE A 882 -22.86 7.67 14.82
CA ILE A 882 -21.97 6.66 14.22
C ILE A 882 -22.25 6.56 12.72
N ALA A 883 -21.34 5.99 11.94
CA ALA A 883 -21.62 5.69 10.53
C ALA A 883 -22.89 4.81 10.42
N GLY A 884 -23.81 5.16 9.53
CA GLY A 884 -25.14 4.53 9.45
C GLY A 884 -26.23 5.16 10.34
N SER A 885 -25.91 6.15 11.17
CA SER A 885 -26.91 6.81 12.03
C SER A 885 -27.90 7.66 11.26
N THR A 886 -29.15 7.64 11.71
CA THR A 886 -30.17 8.59 11.27
C THR A 886 -30.26 9.75 12.25
N VAL A 887 -30.02 10.95 11.75
CA VAL A 887 -30.09 12.21 12.50
C VAL A 887 -31.32 12.98 12.04
N SER A 888 -32.17 13.38 12.97
CA SER A 888 -33.49 13.95 12.62
C SER A 888 -34.00 15.00 13.59
N SER A 889 -34.85 15.93 13.12
CA SER A 889 -35.47 16.94 14.01
C SER A 889 -36.59 16.37 14.88
N VAL A 890 -37.18 15.26 14.44
CA VAL A 890 -38.26 14.51 15.11
C VAL A 890 -37.83 13.07 15.34
N GLU A 891 -38.32 12.45 16.41
CA GLU A 891 -38.11 11.03 16.65
C GLU A 891 -38.81 10.22 15.55
N MET A 892 -38.04 9.49 14.75
CA MET A 892 -38.52 8.74 13.59
C MET A 892 -37.93 7.33 13.57
N THR A 893 -38.56 6.43 12.81
CA THR A 893 -37.93 5.15 12.44
C THR A 893 -36.61 5.47 11.73
N PRO A 894 -35.47 4.94 12.18
CA PRO A 894 -34.21 5.18 11.50
C PRO A 894 -34.22 4.55 10.10
N PHE A 895 -33.35 5.02 9.21
CA PHE A 895 -32.87 4.22 8.09
C PHE A 895 -32.37 2.88 8.63
N GLU A 896 -32.55 1.80 7.88
CA GLU A 896 -32.03 0.49 8.32
C GLU A 896 -30.61 0.69 8.85
N SER A 897 -30.30 0.19 10.06
CA SER A 897 -28.91 -0.01 10.43
C SER A 897 -28.25 -0.67 9.23
N ILE A 898 -27.06 -0.21 8.86
CA ILE A 898 -26.33 -0.86 7.78
C ILE A 898 -26.03 -2.27 8.31
N GLU A 899 -26.97 -3.19 8.09
CA GLU A 899 -26.86 -4.60 8.45
C GLU A 899 -25.82 -5.11 7.47
N HIS A 900 -24.57 -5.05 7.91
CA HIS A 900 -23.54 -5.84 7.27
C HIS A 900 -24.02 -7.29 7.33
N ILE A 901 -24.03 -7.94 6.17
CA ILE A 901 -24.55 -9.31 5.99
C ILE A 901 -23.72 -10.32 6.83
N SER A 902 -22.62 -9.88 7.43
CA SER A 902 -21.68 -10.63 8.24
C SER A 902 -21.49 -10.03 9.63
N GLU A 903 -21.76 -10.83 10.68
CA GLU A 903 -21.20 -10.56 12.02
C GLU A 903 -19.66 -10.66 11.97
N PRO A 904 -18.92 -9.95 12.83
CA PRO A 904 -17.47 -10.10 12.95
C PRO A 904 -17.11 -11.55 13.27
N VAL A 905 -16.30 -12.18 12.42
CA VAL A 905 -15.99 -13.63 12.50
C VAL A 905 -14.57 -13.90 12.99
N ILE A 906 -13.69 -12.91 12.89
CA ILE A 906 -12.28 -13.01 13.30
C ILE A 906 -12.06 -12.02 14.44
N THR A 907 -11.40 -12.49 15.51
CA THR A 907 -11.04 -11.66 16.66
C THR A 907 -9.54 -11.69 16.88
N LYS A 908 -8.92 -10.54 17.13
CA LYS A 908 -7.50 -10.41 17.49
C LYS A 908 -7.40 -9.76 18.87
N SER A 909 -6.46 -10.23 19.70
CA SER A 909 -6.15 -9.50 20.93
C SER A 909 -5.20 -8.34 20.64
N VAL A 910 -5.39 -7.22 21.33
CA VAL A 910 -4.62 -5.98 21.22
C VAL A 910 -4.30 -5.47 22.61
N GLU A 911 -3.00 -5.35 22.91
CA GLU A 911 -2.48 -4.87 24.19
C GLU A 911 -1.53 -3.69 23.97
N ALA A 912 -1.60 -2.66 24.81
CA ALA A 912 -0.65 -1.55 24.78
C ALA A 912 0.76 -2.03 25.20
N LYS A 913 1.81 -1.73 24.42
CA LYS A 913 3.20 -2.05 24.79
C LYS A 913 3.61 -1.37 26.10
N ASN A 914 3.05 -0.20 26.40
CA ASN A 914 3.26 0.51 27.66
C ASN A 914 1.94 0.64 28.44
N MET A 915 1.96 0.34 29.73
CA MET A 915 0.77 0.51 30.60
C MET A 915 0.32 1.97 30.75
N ASP A 916 1.21 2.95 30.53
CA ASP A 916 0.86 4.38 30.59
C ASP A 916 -0.07 4.79 29.43
N ASP A 917 -0.06 4.03 28.31
CA ASP A 917 -0.86 4.30 27.12
C ASP A 917 -2.23 3.60 27.15
N LEU A 918 -2.51 2.74 28.15
CA LEU A 918 -3.74 1.96 28.25
C LEU A 918 -5.03 2.82 28.20
N PRO A 919 -5.14 3.95 28.92
CA PRO A 919 -6.34 4.80 28.83
C PRO A 919 -6.53 5.41 27.45
N LYS A 920 -5.42 5.73 26.76
CA LYS A 920 -5.44 6.29 25.41
C LYS A 920 -5.83 5.21 24.39
N LEU A 921 -5.33 3.99 24.56
CA LEU A 921 -5.72 2.84 23.72
C LEU A 921 -7.22 2.57 23.82
N ILE A 922 -7.79 2.58 25.03
CA ILE A 922 -9.24 2.39 25.23
C ILE A 922 -10.05 3.46 24.48
N GLU A 923 -9.64 4.73 24.56
CA GLU A 923 -10.29 5.84 23.85
C GLU A 923 -10.17 5.68 22.33
N THR A 924 -8.99 5.32 21.83
CA THR A 924 -8.76 5.06 20.40
C THR A 924 -9.57 3.87 19.89
N LEU A 925 -9.63 2.77 20.64
CA LEU A 925 -10.43 1.61 20.28
C LEU A 925 -11.91 1.99 20.16
N GLN A 926 -12.45 2.71 21.15
CA GLN A 926 -13.83 3.20 21.09
C GLN A 926 -14.08 4.12 19.88
N GLN A 927 -13.07 4.89 19.48
CA GLN A 927 -13.14 5.73 18.28
C GLN A 927 -13.18 4.88 17.00
N VAL A 928 -12.32 3.87 16.87
CA VAL A 928 -12.28 2.94 15.73
C VAL A 928 -13.63 2.25 15.51
N ALA A 929 -14.25 1.72 16.56
CA ALA A 929 -15.59 1.10 16.46
C ALA A 929 -16.71 2.09 16.09
N LYS A 930 -16.44 3.39 16.25
CA LYS A 930 -17.38 4.46 15.92
C LYS A 930 -17.26 4.89 14.46
N GLU A 931 -16.04 4.90 13.95
CA GLU A 931 -15.69 5.15 12.55
C GLU A 931 -16.17 3.98 11.68
N ASP A 932 -15.86 2.74 12.08
CA ASP A 932 -16.35 1.55 11.41
C ASP A 932 -17.24 0.66 12.31
N PRO A 933 -18.57 0.66 12.09
CA PRO A 933 -19.52 -0.18 12.79
C PRO A 933 -19.34 -1.68 12.56
N THR A 934 -18.51 -2.10 11.58
CA THR A 934 -18.23 -3.54 11.36
C THR A 934 -17.19 -4.12 12.32
N ILE A 935 -16.62 -3.26 13.17
CA ILE A 935 -15.66 -3.65 14.21
C ILE A 935 -16.36 -3.74 15.57
N GLU A 936 -16.24 -4.89 16.23
CA GLU A 936 -16.66 -5.07 17.62
C GLU A 936 -15.44 -5.06 18.56
N ILE A 937 -15.56 -4.42 19.71
CA ILE A 937 -14.45 -4.29 20.67
C ILE A 937 -14.89 -4.70 22.06
N GLU A 938 -14.12 -5.62 22.66
CA GLU A 938 -14.27 -6.03 24.05
C GLU A 938 -13.12 -5.49 24.90
N ILE A 939 -13.46 -4.61 25.84
CA ILE A 939 -12.47 -3.90 26.67
C ILE A 939 -12.30 -4.64 28.01
N ASN A 940 -11.19 -5.35 28.16
CA ASN A 940 -10.80 -5.94 29.44
C ASN A 940 -9.85 -5.01 30.24
N GLU A 941 -10.42 -4.23 31.17
CA GLU A 941 -9.64 -3.34 32.04
C GLU A 941 -8.77 -4.09 33.08
N ASP A 942 -9.10 -5.35 33.39
CA ASP A 942 -8.41 -6.12 34.43
C ASP A 942 -7.11 -6.76 33.91
N THR A 943 -7.08 -7.17 32.64
CA THR A 943 -5.91 -7.79 32.01
C THR A 943 -5.07 -6.82 31.18
N GLY A 944 -5.68 -5.74 30.66
CA GLY A 944 -5.05 -4.85 29.68
C GLY A 944 -5.01 -5.41 28.26
N GLU A 945 -5.53 -6.62 28.06
CA GLU A 945 -5.66 -7.30 26.78
C GLU A 945 -7.08 -7.08 26.25
N HIS A 946 -7.23 -6.23 25.24
CA HIS A 946 -8.51 -5.94 24.59
C HIS A 946 -8.71 -6.87 23.39
N LEU A 947 -9.96 -7.16 23.03
CA LEU A 947 -10.26 -7.95 21.83
C LEU A 947 -10.90 -7.04 20.78
N ILE A 948 -10.43 -7.14 19.54
CA ILE A 948 -10.98 -6.47 18.37
C ILE A 948 -11.46 -7.53 17.40
N SER A 949 -12.73 -7.46 17.00
CA SER A 949 -13.35 -8.37 16.06
C SER A 949 -13.71 -7.64 14.78
N GLY A 950 -13.44 -8.25 13.63
CA GLY A 950 -13.67 -7.65 12.31
C GLY A 950 -14.11 -8.69 11.26
N GLN A 951 -14.30 -8.21 10.03
CA GLN A 951 -14.82 -9.02 8.92
C GLN A 951 -13.75 -9.93 8.29
N GLY A 952 -12.48 -9.56 8.37
CA GLY A 952 -11.37 -10.24 7.71
C GLY A 952 -10.02 -9.93 8.35
N GLU A 953 -8.98 -10.64 7.93
CA GLU A 953 -7.62 -10.47 8.46
C GLU A 953 -7.01 -9.13 8.06
N LEU A 954 -7.13 -8.74 6.78
CA LEU A 954 -6.67 -7.45 6.27
C LEU A 954 -7.34 -6.28 7.00
N HIS A 955 -8.65 -6.41 7.24
CA HIS A 955 -9.43 -5.39 7.92
C HIS A 955 -8.90 -5.15 9.36
N LEU A 956 -8.62 -6.21 10.13
CA LEU A 956 -8.03 -6.07 11.47
C LEU A 956 -6.58 -5.56 11.45
N GLU A 957 -5.84 -5.86 10.40
CA GLU A 957 -4.46 -5.39 10.23
C GLU A 957 -4.40 -3.87 10.01
N VAL A 958 -5.22 -3.35 9.10
CA VAL A 958 -5.32 -1.90 8.81
C VAL A 958 -5.70 -1.14 10.08
N VAL A 959 -6.72 -1.61 10.80
CA VAL A 959 -7.14 -1.03 12.08
C VAL A 959 -6.00 -0.98 13.10
N THR A 960 -5.23 -2.07 13.20
CA THR A 960 -4.08 -2.14 14.12
C THR A 960 -3.00 -1.13 13.73
N GLN A 961 -2.68 -1.03 12.44
CA GLN A 961 -1.67 -0.08 11.95
C GLN A 961 -2.07 1.37 12.18
N ARG A 962 -3.34 1.73 11.96
CA ARG A 962 -3.88 3.07 12.24
C ARG A 962 -3.76 3.44 13.72
N ILE A 963 -3.98 2.49 14.64
CA ILE A 963 -3.77 2.71 16.08
C ILE A 963 -2.28 3.02 16.38
N GLU A 964 -1.34 2.32 15.75
CA GLU A 964 0.10 2.57 15.95
C GLU A 964 0.58 3.87 15.31
N ARG A 965 0.20 4.14 14.06
CA ARG A 965 0.68 5.28 13.26
C ARG A 965 -0.04 6.58 13.61
N ASN A 966 -1.37 6.62 13.48
CA ASN A 966 -2.13 7.87 13.59
C ASN A 966 -2.21 8.35 15.05
N GLN A 967 -2.28 7.42 16.00
CA GLN A 967 -2.41 7.75 17.42
C GLN A 967 -1.09 7.61 18.20
N GLY A 968 -0.04 7.07 17.58
CA GLY A 968 1.28 6.89 18.20
C GLY A 968 1.24 5.94 19.41
N ILE A 969 0.31 4.98 19.43
CA ILE A 969 0.13 4.02 20.52
C ILE A 969 0.74 2.70 20.09
N PRO A 970 1.95 2.34 20.58
CA PRO A 970 2.53 1.06 20.21
C PRO A 970 1.71 -0.07 20.82
N VAL A 971 1.18 -0.96 19.99
CA VAL A 971 0.36 -2.11 20.41
C VAL A 971 1.06 -3.44 20.09
N THR A 972 0.68 -4.50 20.80
CA THR A 972 1.07 -5.87 20.49
C THR A 972 -0.21 -6.63 20.18
N THR A 973 -0.21 -7.39 19.09
CA THR A 973 -1.39 -8.14 18.68
C THR A 973 -1.17 -9.66 18.74
N GLY A 974 -2.16 -10.39 19.23
CA GLY A 974 -2.18 -11.86 19.19
C GLY A 974 -2.50 -12.42 17.81
N GLU A 975 -2.45 -13.75 17.66
CA GLU A 975 -2.93 -14.44 16.45
C GLU A 975 -4.46 -14.27 16.31
N PRO A 976 -5.01 -14.30 15.09
CA PRO A 976 -6.47 -14.27 14.88
C PRO A 976 -7.13 -15.51 15.49
N ILE A 977 -8.18 -15.31 16.27
CA ILE A 977 -8.90 -16.33 17.02
C ILE A 977 -10.36 -16.35 16.57
N VAL A 978 -10.91 -17.56 16.44
CA VAL A 978 -12.33 -17.78 16.17
C VAL A 978 -13.13 -17.86 17.47
N VAL A 979 -14.28 -17.19 17.51
CA VAL A 979 -15.21 -17.22 18.64
C VAL A 979 -16.16 -18.42 18.49
N PHE A 980 -16.15 -19.30 19.49
CA PHE A 980 -17.03 -20.48 19.53
C PHE A 980 -18.28 -20.19 20.37
N ARG A 981 -19.27 -21.09 20.29
CA ARG A 981 -20.47 -21.04 21.15
C ARG A 981 -20.70 -22.38 21.84
N GLU A 982 -21.50 -22.41 22.89
CA GLU A 982 -21.94 -23.65 23.53
C GLU A 982 -23.45 -23.84 23.36
N ALA A 983 -23.93 -25.03 23.02
CA ALA A 983 -25.37 -25.26 22.87
C ALA A 983 -25.81 -26.64 23.39
N PRO A 984 -26.95 -26.73 24.12
CA PRO A 984 -27.53 -28.01 24.53
C PRO A 984 -28.00 -28.81 23.32
N GLN A 985 -27.91 -30.14 23.37
CA GLN A 985 -28.37 -31.04 22.30
C GLN A 985 -29.62 -31.84 22.68
N ALA A 986 -29.93 -31.92 23.97
CA ALA A 986 -31.07 -32.65 24.51
C ALA A 986 -31.79 -31.86 25.61
N GLU A 987 -32.97 -32.32 26.00
CA GLU A 987 -33.64 -31.81 27.19
C GLU A 987 -32.96 -32.36 28.45
N SER A 988 -32.58 -31.48 29.37
CA SER A 988 -32.03 -31.85 30.66
C SER A 988 -33.11 -32.47 31.55
N ARG A 989 -32.69 -33.30 32.51
CA ARG A 989 -33.53 -33.59 33.67
C ARG A 989 -33.71 -32.32 34.50
N GLU A 990 -34.68 -32.33 35.39
CA GLU A 990 -34.84 -31.26 36.38
C GLU A 990 -33.60 -31.22 37.30
N VAL A 991 -32.89 -30.11 37.28
CA VAL A 991 -31.69 -29.87 38.08
C VAL A 991 -32.02 -28.96 39.26
N GLU A 992 -31.54 -29.34 40.45
CA GLU A 992 -31.68 -28.58 41.68
C GLU A 992 -30.45 -27.69 41.93
N GLY A 993 -30.64 -26.37 41.92
CA GLY A 993 -29.69 -25.39 42.42
C GLY A 993 -29.89 -25.15 43.90
N ILE A 994 -28.80 -25.11 44.69
CA ILE A 994 -28.86 -24.88 46.13
C ILE A 994 -27.93 -23.72 46.48
N SER A 995 -28.45 -22.72 47.20
CA SER A 995 -27.63 -21.61 47.66
C SER A 995 -26.52 -22.05 48.62
N PRO A 996 -25.40 -21.31 48.73
CA PRO A 996 -24.31 -21.63 49.66
C PRO A 996 -24.78 -21.85 51.11
N ASN A 997 -25.75 -21.06 51.58
CA ASN A 997 -26.37 -21.22 52.90
C ASN A 997 -27.42 -22.35 52.98
N ARG A 998 -27.73 -23.01 51.86
CA ARG A 998 -28.68 -24.12 51.70
C ARG A 998 -30.14 -23.78 52.00
N HIS A 999 -30.47 -22.50 52.08
CA HIS A 999 -31.82 -22.02 52.38
C HIS A 999 -32.68 -21.85 51.13
N ASN A 1000 -32.07 -21.49 50.00
CA ASN A 1000 -32.78 -21.30 48.74
C ASN A 1000 -32.52 -22.47 47.79
N ARG A 1001 -33.55 -22.86 47.04
CA ARG A 1001 -33.47 -23.91 46.04
C ARG A 1001 -34.19 -23.49 44.77
N PHE A 1002 -33.63 -23.83 43.63
CA PHE A 1002 -34.20 -23.53 42.31
C PHE A 1002 -34.25 -24.83 41.50
N TYR A 1003 -35.34 -25.06 40.79
CA TYR A 1003 -35.55 -26.26 40.00
C TYR A 1003 -35.78 -25.85 38.55
N MET A 1004 -34.87 -26.24 37.66
CA MET A 1004 -34.92 -25.82 36.27
C MET A 1004 -34.62 -26.95 35.30
N THR A 1005 -35.09 -26.78 34.06
CA THR A 1005 -34.65 -27.59 32.92
C THR A 1005 -34.14 -26.69 31.81
N VAL A 1006 -33.25 -27.25 30.99
CA VAL A 1006 -32.78 -26.65 29.74
C VAL A 1006 -33.20 -27.57 28.60
N GLN A 1007 -33.59 -27.00 27.48
CA GLN A 1007 -33.74 -27.72 26.23
C GLN A 1007 -33.20 -26.87 25.07
N PRO A 1008 -32.78 -27.50 23.95
CA PRO A 1008 -32.48 -26.76 22.73
C PRO A 1008 -33.70 -26.03 22.19
N LEU A 1009 -33.47 -24.83 21.65
CA LEU A 1009 -34.40 -24.11 20.80
C LEU A 1009 -34.32 -24.61 19.36
N ASP A 1010 -35.41 -24.38 18.62
CA ASP A 1010 -35.41 -24.60 17.17
C ASP A 1010 -34.57 -23.51 16.48
N GLY A 1011 -33.91 -23.87 15.37
CA GLY A 1011 -33.03 -22.97 14.63
C GLY A 1011 -33.77 -21.73 14.14
N ASP A 1012 -35.02 -21.89 13.68
CA ASP A 1012 -35.86 -20.78 13.20
C ASP A 1012 -36.16 -19.76 14.32
N VAL A 1013 -36.29 -20.23 15.56
CA VAL A 1013 -36.51 -19.37 16.74
C VAL A 1013 -35.22 -18.64 17.11
N VAL A 1014 -34.08 -19.33 17.07
CA VAL A 1014 -32.76 -18.73 17.30
C VAL A 1014 -32.50 -17.62 16.29
N GLU A 1015 -32.71 -17.90 15.01
CA GLU A 1015 -32.52 -16.93 13.93
C GLU A 1015 -33.46 -15.72 14.07
N ALA A 1016 -34.72 -15.93 14.44
CA ALA A 1016 -35.67 -14.83 14.66
C ALA A 1016 -35.25 -13.91 15.82
N ILE A 1017 -34.63 -14.45 16.86
CA ILE A 1017 -34.10 -13.64 17.98
C ILE A 1017 -32.84 -12.90 17.54
N THR A 1018 -31.88 -13.60 16.92
CA THR A 1018 -30.61 -13.02 16.47
C THR A 1018 -30.83 -11.89 15.46
N ARG A 1019 -31.78 -12.05 14.53
CA ARG A 1019 -32.17 -11.00 13.55
C ARG A 1019 -33.05 -9.89 14.14
N GLY A 1020 -33.19 -9.81 15.46
CA GLY A 1020 -33.98 -8.78 16.13
C GLY A 1020 -35.50 -8.81 15.84
N LYS A 1021 -36.02 -9.88 15.20
CA LYS A 1021 -37.46 -10.01 14.91
C LYS A 1021 -38.28 -10.28 16.17
N ALA A 1022 -37.64 -10.74 17.25
CA ALA A 1022 -38.25 -10.93 18.56
C ALA A 1022 -37.31 -10.46 19.68
N THR A 1023 -37.56 -9.26 20.24
CA THR A 1023 -36.75 -8.68 21.32
C THR A 1023 -37.58 -8.33 22.55
N MET A 1024 -36.92 -8.12 23.70
CA MET A 1024 -37.61 -7.73 24.95
C MET A 1024 -38.18 -6.31 24.91
N ASP A 1025 -37.68 -5.43 24.04
CA ASP A 1025 -38.16 -4.05 23.86
C ASP A 1025 -39.52 -3.98 23.14
N MET A 1026 -39.89 -5.05 22.44
CA MET A 1026 -41.17 -5.15 21.75
C MET A 1026 -42.35 -5.31 22.72
N PRO A 1027 -43.55 -4.80 22.38
CA PRO A 1027 -44.77 -5.11 23.09
C PRO A 1027 -44.98 -6.63 23.22
N GLU A 1028 -45.40 -7.09 24.41
CA GLU A 1028 -45.54 -8.52 24.75
C GLU A 1028 -46.35 -9.32 23.71
N LEU A 1029 -47.40 -8.72 23.14
CA LEU A 1029 -48.24 -9.36 22.14
C LEU A 1029 -47.51 -9.57 20.81
N GLU A 1030 -46.77 -8.56 20.35
CA GLU A 1030 -46.02 -8.59 19.08
C GLU A 1030 -44.83 -9.53 19.17
N ARG A 1031 -44.04 -9.45 20.25
CA ARG A 1031 -42.95 -10.42 20.54
C ARG A 1031 -43.48 -11.84 20.52
N ARG A 1032 -44.62 -12.07 21.16
CA ARG A 1032 -45.23 -13.39 21.23
C ARG A 1032 -45.70 -13.90 19.88
N GLU A 1033 -46.28 -13.03 19.04
CA GLU A 1033 -46.70 -13.39 17.69
C GLU A 1033 -45.48 -13.75 16.84
N ALA A 1034 -44.42 -12.95 16.88
CA ALA A 1034 -43.15 -13.21 16.18
C ALA A 1034 -42.51 -14.55 16.60
N LEU A 1035 -42.43 -14.82 17.91
CA LEU A 1035 -41.91 -16.10 18.40
C LEU A 1035 -42.79 -17.30 17.99
N GLN A 1036 -44.11 -17.13 17.92
CA GLN A 1036 -45.04 -18.18 17.48
C GLN A 1036 -44.91 -18.47 15.98
N GLU A 1037 -44.71 -17.42 15.18
CA GLU A 1037 -44.46 -17.53 13.75
C GLU A 1037 -43.15 -18.26 13.46
N ALA A 1038 -42.11 -18.00 14.27
CA ALA A 1038 -40.84 -18.71 14.24
C ALA A 1038 -40.90 -20.16 14.78
N GLY A 1039 -42.08 -20.62 15.23
CA GLY A 1039 -42.29 -22.02 15.65
C GLY A 1039 -42.32 -22.27 17.16
N LEU A 1040 -42.17 -21.25 18.01
CA LEU A 1040 -42.26 -21.41 19.46
C LEU A 1040 -43.70 -21.71 19.92
N GLU A 1041 -43.86 -22.70 20.80
CA GLU A 1041 -45.18 -23.08 21.29
C GLU A 1041 -45.94 -21.91 21.93
N LYS A 1042 -47.25 -21.85 21.70
CA LYS A 1042 -48.12 -20.78 22.20
C LYS A 1042 -48.08 -20.61 23.72
N GLU A 1043 -47.98 -21.70 24.47
CA GLU A 1043 -47.91 -21.65 25.94
C GLU A 1043 -46.52 -21.21 26.43
N THR A 1044 -45.46 -21.52 25.68
CA THR A 1044 -44.09 -21.12 26.03
C THR A 1044 -43.85 -19.66 25.71
N SER A 1045 -44.29 -19.20 24.54
CA SER A 1045 -44.20 -17.78 24.11
C SER A 1045 -45.00 -16.81 24.99
N GLN A 1046 -45.99 -17.29 25.74
CA GLN A 1046 -46.75 -16.50 26.72
C GLN A 1046 -45.99 -16.29 28.03
N ASP A 1047 -45.12 -17.22 28.38
CA ASP A 1047 -44.45 -17.27 29.68
C ASP A 1047 -42.98 -16.81 29.56
N VAL A 1048 -42.61 -16.16 28.44
CA VAL A 1048 -41.28 -15.58 28.23
C VAL A 1048 -41.08 -14.43 29.19
N GLU A 1049 -40.17 -14.62 30.14
CA GLU A 1049 -39.81 -13.63 31.16
C GLU A 1049 -38.64 -12.76 30.67
N HIS A 1050 -37.67 -13.38 29.98
CA HIS A 1050 -36.46 -12.69 29.52
C HIS A 1050 -35.86 -13.39 28.29
N ILE A 1051 -35.13 -12.62 27.46
CA ILE A 1051 -34.35 -13.11 26.33
C ILE A 1051 -32.94 -12.54 26.48
N HIS A 1052 -31.93 -13.41 26.47
CA HIS A 1052 -30.52 -13.02 26.61
C HIS A 1052 -29.68 -13.69 25.53
N GLY A 1053 -29.05 -12.88 24.67
CA GLY A 1053 -28.49 -13.35 23.40
C GLY A 1053 -29.56 -14.08 22.60
N SER A 1054 -29.28 -15.32 22.18
CA SER A 1054 -30.24 -16.20 21.49
C SER A 1054 -30.99 -17.17 22.41
N ASN A 1055 -30.99 -16.94 23.71
CA ASN A 1055 -31.57 -17.83 24.72
C ASN A 1055 -32.88 -17.25 25.28
N ILE A 1056 -33.84 -18.12 25.57
CA ILE A 1056 -35.14 -17.75 26.15
C ILE A 1056 -35.23 -18.26 27.59
N ILE A 1057 -35.65 -17.39 28.49
CA ILE A 1057 -35.92 -17.71 29.90
C ILE A 1057 -37.43 -17.64 30.16
N VAL A 1058 -37.97 -18.70 30.75
CA VAL A 1058 -39.39 -18.87 31.04
C VAL A 1058 -39.63 -19.17 32.52
N ASP A 1059 -40.54 -18.42 33.14
CA ASP A 1059 -41.05 -18.70 34.49
C ASP A 1059 -42.31 -19.59 34.43
N LYS A 1060 -42.19 -20.86 34.84
CA LYS A 1060 -43.33 -21.79 34.97
C LYS A 1060 -43.87 -21.90 36.41
N THR A 1061 -43.34 -21.11 37.34
CA THR A 1061 -43.71 -21.18 38.75
C THR A 1061 -45.10 -20.59 39.02
N LYS A 1062 -45.73 -20.99 40.14
CA LYS A 1062 -47.05 -20.46 40.53
C LYS A 1062 -47.12 -20.19 42.03
N GLY A 1063 -47.25 -18.91 42.38
CA GLY A 1063 -47.57 -18.48 43.75
C GLY A 1063 -46.45 -18.64 44.77
N ILE A 1064 -45.19 -18.60 44.32
CA ILE A 1064 -44.01 -18.69 45.19
C ILE A 1064 -43.79 -17.33 45.85
N GLN A 1065 -43.90 -17.31 47.17
CA GLN A 1065 -43.72 -16.09 47.95
C GLN A 1065 -42.27 -15.60 47.80
N HIS A 1066 -42.10 -14.30 47.58
CA HIS A 1066 -40.81 -13.61 47.43
C HIS A 1066 -40.03 -13.86 46.13
N LEU A 1067 -40.58 -14.63 45.17
CA LEU A 1067 -39.89 -14.90 43.91
C LEU A 1067 -39.78 -13.65 43.02
N ASN A 1068 -40.85 -12.87 42.86
CA ASN A 1068 -40.84 -11.69 41.99
C ASN A 1068 -39.76 -10.66 42.38
N GLU A 1069 -39.49 -10.48 43.68
CA GLU A 1069 -38.43 -9.58 44.17
C GLU A 1069 -37.03 -10.22 44.15
N THR A 1070 -36.94 -11.51 43.85
CA THR A 1070 -35.68 -12.27 43.70
C THR A 1070 -35.41 -12.62 42.23
N MET A 1071 -36.37 -12.41 41.33
CA MET A 1071 -36.29 -12.82 39.92
C MET A 1071 -35.16 -12.11 39.18
N GLU A 1072 -34.91 -10.83 39.46
CA GLU A 1072 -33.78 -10.08 38.90
C GLU A 1072 -32.44 -10.78 39.18
N LEU A 1073 -32.24 -11.26 40.42
CA LEU A 1073 -31.03 -12.03 40.79
C LEU A 1073 -31.00 -13.44 40.19
N VAL A 1074 -32.16 -13.99 39.84
CA VAL A 1074 -32.25 -15.27 39.12
C VAL A 1074 -31.87 -15.06 37.66
N ILE A 1075 -32.38 -14.01 37.02
CA ILE A 1075 -32.05 -13.64 35.64
C ILE A 1075 -30.56 -13.32 35.53
N GLU A 1076 -30.01 -12.47 36.41
CA GLU A 1076 -28.57 -12.15 36.46
C GLU A 1076 -27.71 -13.42 36.61
N GLY A 1077 -28.13 -14.35 37.47
CA GLY A 1077 -27.44 -15.65 37.60
C GLY A 1077 -27.60 -16.58 36.40
N MET A 1078 -28.65 -16.42 35.59
CA MET A 1078 -28.81 -17.13 34.32
C MET A 1078 -27.96 -16.47 33.23
N GLU A 1079 -27.96 -15.15 33.12
CA GLU A 1079 -27.11 -14.39 32.20
C GLU A 1079 -25.63 -14.70 32.42
N GLU A 1080 -25.13 -14.68 33.67
CA GLU A 1080 -23.75 -15.09 33.98
C GLU A 1080 -23.44 -16.51 33.47
N ALA A 1081 -24.40 -17.44 33.58
CA ALA A 1081 -24.19 -18.81 33.13
C ALA A 1081 -24.26 -18.97 31.61
N LEU A 1082 -24.96 -18.06 30.94
CA LEU A 1082 -25.11 -18.05 29.48
C LEU A 1082 -23.98 -17.30 28.80
N ASN A 1083 -23.40 -16.27 29.43
CA ASN A 1083 -22.18 -15.63 28.94
C ASN A 1083 -20.98 -16.58 29.07
N ASP A 1084 -20.85 -17.25 30.21
CA ASP A 1084 -19.76 -18.19 30.48
C ASP A 1084 -20.29 -19.64 30.48
N GLY A 1085 -20.28 -20.29 29.31
CA GLY A 1085 -20.67 -21.69 29.19
C GLY A 1085 -19.82 -22.67 30.01
N PRO A 1086 -20.37 -23.83 30.42
CA PRO A 1086 -19.70 -24.78 31.31
C PRO A 1086 -18.49 -25.52 30.69
N LEU A 1087 -18.35 -25.56 29.36
CA LEU A 1087 -17.26 -26.29 28.69
C LEU A 1087 -15.98 -25.47 28.62
N ALA A 1088 -16.06 -24.22 28.17
CA ALA A 1088 -14.88 -23.39 27.87
C ALA A 1088 -15.09 -21.89 28.15
N ASN A 1089 -16.11 -21.53 28.94
CA ASN A 1089 -16.57 -20.15 29.10
C ASN A 1089 -16.84 -19.49 27.74
N GLU A 1090 -17.39 -20.25 26.79
CA GLU A 1090 -17.86 -19.69 25.52
C GLU A 1090 -19.36 -19.38 25.64
N PRO A 1091 -19.87 -18.31 25.01
CA PRO A 1091 -21.27 -17.94 25.14
C PRO A 1091 -22.21 -19.03 24.68
N VAL A 1092 -23.25 -19.24 25.48
CA VAL A 1092 -24.29 -20.24 25.25
C VAL A 1092 -25.29 -19.69 24.24
N GLN A 1093 -25.66 -20.52 23.26
CA GLN A 1093 -26.61 -20.20 22.21
C GLN A 1093 -27.77 -21.19 22.18
N GLY A 1094 -28.96 -20.70 21.83
CA GLY A 1094 -30.10 -21.52 21.49
C GLY A 1094 -30.67 -22.36 22.63
N SER A 1095 -30.65 -21.84 23.86
CA SER A 1095 -31.20 -22.54 25.04
C SER A 1095 -32.56 -21.99 25.44
N LEU A 1096 -33.52 -22.89 25.68
CA LEU A 1096 -34.77 -22.58 26.38
C LEU A 1096 -34.70 -23.08 27.83
N ILE A 1097 -34.69 -22.13 28.75
CA ILE A 1097 -34.56 -22.36 30.19
C ILE A 1097 -35.92 -22.21 30.85
N ARG A 1098 -36.33 -23.22 31.61
CA ARG A 1098 -37.60 -23.18 32.37
C ARG A 1098 -37.35 -23.28 33.85
N LEU A 1099 -37.81 -22.29 34.61
CA LEU A 1099 -37.87 -22.35 36.06
C LEU A 1099 -39.20 -23.00 36.49
N HIS A 1100 -39.13 -24.22 37.01
CA HIS A 1100 -40.33 -25.01 37.39
C HIS A 1100 -40.79 -24.73 38.82
N ASP A 1101 -39.85 -24.62 39.75
CA ASP A 1101 -40.12 -24.38 41.17
C ASP A 1101 -38.96 -23.65 41.84
N ALA A 1102 -39.25 -23.01 42.97
CA ALA A 1102 -38.28 -22.34 43.81
C ALA A 1102 -38.69 -22.40 45.29
N ARG A 1103 -37.72 -22.59 46.17
CA ARG A 1103 -37.91 -22.46 47.62
C ARG A 1103 -37.03 -21.33 48.11
N LEU A 1104 -37.65 -20.28 48.64
CA LEU A 1104 -36.94 -19.09 49.10
C LEU A 1104 -37.07 -18.94 50.61
N HIS A 1105 -36.01 -18.46 51.25
CA HIS A 1105 -36.04 -18.08 52.66
C HIS A 1105 -36.88 -16.81 52.87
N GLU A 1106 -37.64 -16.74 53.96
CA GLU A 1106 -38.51 -15.59 54.25
C GLU A 1106 -37.69 -14.28 54.38
N ASP A 1107 -36.60 -14.31 55.14
CA ASP A 1107 -35.71 -13.16 55.33
C ASP A 1107 -34.82 -12.87 54.10
N ALA A 1108 -34.87 -11.64 53.60
CA ALA A 1108 -34.08 -11.17 52.46
C ALA A 1108 -32.55 -11.33 52.64
N ILE A 1109 -32.03 -11.26 53.88
CA ILE A 1109 -30.60 -11.43 54.19
C ILE A 1109 -30.09 -12.82 53.74
N HIS A 1110 -30.97 -13.82 53.74
CA HIS A 1110 -30.62 -15.19 53.37
C HIS A 1110 -30.79 -15.48 51.87
N ARG A 1111 -31.20 -14.49 51.06
CA ARG A 1111 -31.43 -14.61 49.61
C ARG A 1111 -30.92 -13.39 48.82
N GLY A 1112 -29.82 -12.79 49.28
CA GLY A 1112 -29.11 -11.76 48.53
C GLY A 1112 -28.32 -12.31 47.33
N PRO A 1113 -27.67 -11.43 46.53
CA PRO A 1113 -26.96 -11.77 45.30
C PRO A 1113 -25.97 -12.93 45.47
N ALA A 1114 -25.09 -12.83 46.48
CA ALA A 1114 -24.10 -13.87 46.82
C ALA A 1114 -24.69 -15.23 47.22
N GLN A 1115 -26.01 -15.35 47.37
CA GLN A 1115 -26.70 -16.60 47.65
C GLN A 1115 -27.48 -17.13 46.45
N VAL A 1116 -28.14 -16.24 45.68
CA VAL A 1116 -29.03 -16.61 44.58
C VAL A 1116 -28.25 -16.82 43.29
N ILE A 1117 -27.43 -15.85 42.88
CA ILE A 1117 -26.66 -15.88 41.62
C ILE A 1117 -25.81 -17.16 41.52
N PRO A 1118 -24.98 -17.54 42.52
CA PRO A 1118 -24.19 -18.76 42.42
C PRO A 1118 -25.04 -20.04 42.46
N ALA A 1119 -26.22 -20.00 43.09
CA ALA A 1119 -27.11 -21.16 43.13
C ALA A 1119 -27.69 -21.45 41.74
N VAL A 1120 -28.15 -20.39 41.08
CA VAL A 1120 -28.78 -20.42 39.76
C VAL A 1120 -27.75 -20.74 38.69
N ARG A 1121 -26.63 -20.03 38.66
CA ARG A 1121 -25.53 -20.25 37.71
C ARG A 1121 -25.04 -21.68 37.70
N ASN A 1122 -24.72 -22.22 38.87
CA ASN A 1122 -24.25 -23.60 38.99
C ASN A 1122 -25.33 -24.62 38.61
N SER A 1123 -26.61 -24.37 38.91
CA SER A 1123 -27.67 -25.29 38.44
C SER A 1123 -27.87 -25.23 36.93
N LEU A 1124 -27.75 -24.05 36.33
CA LEU A 1124 -27.89 -23.90 34.89
C LEU A 1124 -26.73 -24.58 34.16
N HIS A 1125 -25.48 -24.40 34.62
CA HIS A 1125 -24.33 -25.18 34.12
C HIS A 1125 -24.53 -26.69 34.24
N ASN A 1126 -25.02 -27.18 35.37
CA ASN A 1126 -25.32 -28.60 35.54
C ASN A 1126 -26.46 -29.07 34.63
N ALA A 1127 -27.46 -28.23 34.36
CA ALA A 1127 -28.55 -28.52 33.43
C ALA A 1127 -28.05 -28.57 31.98
N LEU A 1128 -27.17 -27.65 31.59
CA LEU A 1128 -26.49 -27.65 30.28
C LEU A 1128 -25.63 -28.91 30.09
N ILE A 1129 -24.87 -29.31 31.13
CA ILE A 1129 -24.10 -30.56 31.11
C ILE A 1129 -25.02 -31.77 30.97
N ASP A 1130 -26.13 -31.82 31.69
CA ASP A 1130 -27.11 -32.93 31.59
C ASP A 1130 -27.88 -32.92 30.26
N ALA A 1131 -28.00 -31.75 29.62
CA ALA A 1131 -28.55 -31.53 28.28
C ALA A 1131 -27.57 -31.87 27.13
N GLU A 1132 -26.45 -32.52 27.44
CA GLU A 1132 -25.41 -32.89 26.47
C GLU A 1132 -24.89 -31.67 25.68
N VAL A 1133 -24.57 -30.57 26.38
CA VAL A 1133 -23.97 -29.36 25.78
C VAL A 1133 -22.77 -29.69 24.89
N ARG A 1134 -22.68 -29.03 23.74
CA ARG A 1134 -21.59 -29.18 22.75
C ARG A 1134 -21.04 -27.82 22.35
N LEU A 1135 -19.78 -27.81 21.92
CA LEU A 1135 -19.19 -26.64 21.28
C LEU A 1135 -19.74 -26.52 19.85
N LEU A 1136 -20.15 -25.31 19.48
CA LEU A 1136 -20.49 -24.92 18.13
C LEU A 1136 -19.32 -24.13 17.53
N GLU A 1137 -19.01 -24.44 16.27
CA GLU A 1137 -18.07 -23.68 15.46
C GLU A 1137 -18.84 -22.77 14.49
N PRO A 1138 -18.35 -21.54 14.23
CA PRO A 1138 -18.96 -20.68 13.22
C PRO A 1138 -18.65 -21.19 11.82
N ILE A 1139 -19.62 -20.99 10.93
CA ILE A 1139 -19.59 -21.44 9.55
C ILE A 1139 -19.77 -20.24 8.64
N GLN A 1140 -19.02 -20.26 7.54
CA GLN A 1140 -19.22 -19.36 6.42
C GLN A 1140 -19.84 -20.12 5.27
N GLU A 1141 -20.86 -19.53 4.65
CA GLU A 1141 -21.23 -19.82 3.29
C GLU A 1141 -20.14 -19.26 2.39
N VAL A 1142 -19.68 -20.08 1.45
CA VAL A 1142 -18.61 -19.76 0.51
C VAL A 1142 -19.20 -19.94 -0.87
N ARG A 1143 -19.29 -18.85 -1.61
CA ARG A 1143 -19.63 -18.87 -3.03
C ARG A 1143 -18.36 -18.57 -3.81
N ILE A 1144 -18.00 -19.43 -4.74
CA ILE A 1144 -16.80 -19.29 -5.57
C ILE A 1144 -17.20 -19.33 -7.04
N ASP A 1145 -16.99 -18.24 -7.74
CA ASP A 1145 -17.25 -18.12 -9.16
C ASP A 1145 -15.92 -18.32 -9.92
N VAL A 1146 -15.84 -19.36 -10.75
CA VAL A 1146 -14.62 -19.73 -11.47
C VAL A 1146 -14.91 -20.14 -12.91
N PRO A 1147 -13.96 -19.94 -13.84
CA PRO A 1147 -14.05 -20.56 -15.15
C PRO A 1147 -14.17 -22.08 -15.03
N ASN A 1148 -14.91 -22.70 -15.95
CA ASN A 1148 -15.21 -24.14 -15.91
C ASN A 1148 -13.94 -25.04 -15.81
N GLU A 1149 -12.79 -24.56 -16.29
CA GLU A 1149 -11.51 -25.27 -16.18
C GLU A 1149 -10.92 -25.31 -14.76
N HIS A 1150 -11.25 -24.32 -13.91
CA HIS A 1150 -10.77 -24.22 -12.52
C HIS A 1150 -11.79 -24.71 -11.48
N MET A 1151 -13.00 -25.10 -11.89
CA MET A 1151 -14.04 -25.65 -11.00
C MET A 1151 -13.54 -26.79 -10.10
N GLY A 1152 -12.72 -27.69 -10.65
CA GLY A 1152 -12.18 -28.82 -9.88
C GLY A 1152 -11.19 -28.39 -8.80
N ALA A 1153 -10.45 -27.30 -9.01
CA ALA A 1153 -9.53 -26.73 -8.04
C ALA A 1153 -10.29 -25.96 -6.96
N ALA A 1154 -11.27 -25.14 -7.35
CA ALA A 1154 -12.12 -24.40 -6.41
C ALA A 1154 -12.93 -25.31 -5.48
N SER A 1155 -13.57 -26.33 -6.03
CA SER A 1155 -14.24 -27.37 -5.22
C SER A 1155 -13.26 -28.12 -4.31
N GLY A 1156 -12.00 -28.28 -4.75
CA GLY A 1156 -10.96 -28.94 -4.00
C GLY A 1156 -10.55 -28.18 -2.74
N GLU A 1157 -10.42 -26.85 -2.85
CA GLU A 1157 -10.06 -25.98 -1.73
C GLU A 1157 -11.12 -25.96 -0.64
N VAL A 1158 -12.40 -25.81 -1.02
CA VAL A 1158 -13.51 -25.87 -0.05
C VAL A 1158 -13.52 -27.22 0.68
N GLN A 1159 -13.37 -28.32 -0.05
CA GLN A 1159 -13.37 -29.67 0.53
C GLN A 1159 -12.12 -29.96 1.39
N GLY A 1160 -10.98 -29.35 1.05
CA GLY A 1160 -9.72 -29.45 1.78
C GLY A 1160 -9.82 -28.85 3.19
N ARG A 1161 -10.65 -27.81 3.34
CA ARG A 1161 -10.84 -27.03 4.57
C ARG A 1161 -12.05 -27.48 5.39
N ARG A 1162 -12.32 -28.78 5.40
CA ARG A 1162 -13.53 -29.41 6.00
C ARG A 1162 -14.86 -28.82 5.50
N GLY A 1163 -14.84 -28.08 4.40
CA GLY A 1163 -16.03 -27.52 3.80
C GLY A 1163 -16.80 -28.56 2.99
N ARG A 1164 -18.08 -28.25 2.79
CA ARG A 1164 -19.00 -29.04 1.98
C ARG A 1164 -19.47 -28.18 0.84
N VAL A 1165 -19.33 -28.68 -0.38
CA VAL A 1165 -19.93 -28.07 -1.57
C VAL A 1165 -21.40 -28.49 -1.62
N ASP A 1166 -22.28 -27.51 -1.58
CA ASP A 1166 -23.74 -27.67 -1.51
C ASP A 1166 -24.37 -27.67 -2.89
N ASP A 1167 -23.95 -26.74 -3.76
CA ASP A 1167 -24.37 -26.71 -5.15
C ASP A 1167 -23.22 -26.34 -6.09
N MET A 1168 -23.35 -26.80 -7.33
CA MET A 1168 -22.50 -26.37 -8.43
C MET A 1168 -23.35 -26.19 -9.67
N TYR A 1169 -23.48 -24.96 -10.11
CA TYR A 1169 -24.27 -24.62 -11.27
C TYR A 1169 -23.52 -23.64 -12.16
N GLN A 1170 -23.96 -23.56 -13.41
CA GLN A 1170 -23.38 -22.64 -14.37
C GLN A 1170 -24.23 -21.38 -14.39
N GLU A 1171 -23.60 -20.23 -14.13
CA GLU A 1171 -24.21 -18.90 -14.22
C GLU A 1171 -23.40 -18.11 -15.26
N GLY A 1172 -24.02 -17.85 -16.42
CA GLY A 1172 -23.29 -17.33 -17.58
C GLY A 1172 -22.19 -18.28 -18.08
N ASP A 1173 -20.98 -17.76 -18.25
CA ASP A 1173 -19.78 -18.51 -18.68
C ASP A 1173 -18.94 -19.07 -17.50
N LEU A 1174 -19.36 -18.80 -16.26
CA LEU A 1174 -18.69 -19.24 -15.04
C LEU A 1174 -19.40 -20.43 -14.40
N MET A 1175 -18.62 -21.25 -13.70
CA MET A 1175 -19.11 -22.27 -12.78
C MET A 1175 -19.11 -21.68 -11.38
N VAL A 1176 -20.29 -21.59 -10.79
CA VAL A 1176 -20.50 -21.21 -9.41
C VAL A 1176 -20.37 -22.46 -8.55
N VAL A 1177 -19.50 -22.42 -7.54
CA VAL A 1177 -19.32 -23.44 -6.51
C VAL A 1177 -19.80 -22.83 -5.21
N GLU A 1178 -20.98 -23.25 -4.75
CA GLU A 1178 -21.53 -22.84 -3.46
C GLU A 1178 -21.29 -23.94 -2.43
N GLY A 1179 -20.89 -23.55 -1.23
CA GLY A 1179 -20.64 -24.46 -0.14
C GLY A 1179 -20.61 -23.75 1.19
N VAL A 1180 -20.23 -24.51 2.21
CA VAL A 1180 -20.05 -24.03 3.57
C VAL A 1180 -18.73 -24.53 4.12
N ALA A 1181 -18.02 -23.72 4.90
CA ALA A 1181 -16.76 -24.10 5.54
C ALA A 1181 -16.63 -23.49 6.95
N PRO A 1182 -15.97 -24.17 7.91
CA PRO A 1182 -15.67 -23.60 9.22
C PRO A 1182 -14.75 -22.38 9.11
N VAL A 1183 -15.07 -21.28 9.80
CA VAL A 1183 -14.26 -20.04 9.79
C VAL A 1183 -12.80 -20.31 10.16
N GLU A 1184 -12.57 -21.19 11.14
CA GLU A 1184 -11.21 -21.56 11.58
C GLU A 1184 -10.38 -22.17 10.45
N GLU A 1185 -11.02 -22.91 9.55
CA GLU A 1185 -10.39 -23.54 8.39
C GLU A 1185 -10.34 -22.58 7.19
N MET A 1186 -10.93 -21.38 7.28
CA MET A 1186 -10.91 -20.35 6.24
C MET A 1186 -9.77 -19.35 6.43
N ILE A 1187 -9.01 -19.44 7.52
CA ILE A 1187 -7.78 -18.65 7.71
C ILE A 1187 -6.79 -19.00 6.58
N GLY A 1188 -6.31 -17.97 5.87
CA GLY A 1188 -5.47 -18.12 4.68
C GLY A 1188 -6.18 -18.66 3.42
N PHE A 1189 -7.51 -18.73 3.39
CA PHE A 1189 -8.27 -19.23 2.24
C PHE A 1189 -8.06 -18.39 0.98
N SER A 1190 -7.95 -17.08 1.12
CA SER A 1190 -7.77 -16.12 0.02
C SER A 1190 -6.51 -16.41 -0.82
N SER A 1191 -5.38 -16.66 -0.15
CA SER A 1191 -4.11 -17.03 -0.79
C SER A 1191 -4.24 -18.38 -1.53
N ASP A 1192 -4.82 -19.38 -0.87
CA ASP A 1192 -4.87 -20.73 -1.41
C ASP A 1192 -5.84 -20.86 -2.58
N ILE A 1193 -7.01 -20.21 -2.52
CA ILE A 1193 -7.98 -20.24 -3.64
C ILE A 1193 -7.45 -19.49 -4.87
N ARG A 1194 -6.76 -18.36 -4.70
CA ARG A 1194 -6.12 -17.65 -5.82
C ARG A 1194 -5.01 -18.48 -6.45
N SER A 1195 -4.15 -19.11 -5.64
CA SER A 1195 -3.09 -20.00 -6.11
C SER A 1195 -3.65 -21.21 -6.87
N ALA A 1196 -4.71 -21.85 -6.34
CA ALA A 1196 -5.33 -23.03 -6.94
C ALA A 1196 -6.06 -22.74 -8.27
N THR A 1197 -6.46 -21.49 -8.50
CA THR A 1197 -7.28 -21.08 -9.64
C THR A 1197 -6.58 -20.10 -10.58
N GLU A 1198 -5.26 -19.92 -10.42
CA GLU A 1198 -4.44 -19.02 -11.23
C GLU A 1198 -4.96 -17.57 -11.21
N GLY A 1199 -5.49 -17.12 -10.05
CA GLY A 1199 -6.09 -15.80 -9.84
C GLY A 1199 -7.56 -15.69 -10.23
N ARG A 1200 -8.07 -16.61 -11.05
CA ARG A 1200 -9.37 -16.48 -11.73
C ARG A 1200 -10.60 -16.81 -10.88
N ALA A 1201 -10.43 -17.14 -9.61
CA ALA A 1201 -11.56 -17.32 -8.69
C ALA A 1201 -11.98 -15.99 -8.09
N SER A 1202 -13.25 -15.66 -8.28
CA SER A 1202 -13.94 -14.79 -7.36
C SER A 1202 -14.52 -15.61 -6.23
N TRP A 1203 -14.50 -15.10 -5.01
CA TRP A 1203 -15.27 -15.72 -3.95
C TRP A 1203 -15.86 -14.65 -3.05
N ASN A 1204 -17.01 -14.98 -2.48
CA ASN A 1204 -17.62 -14.23 -1.41
C ASN A 1204 -17.87 -15.18 -0.25
N THR A 1205 -17.78 -14.66 0.97
CA THR A 1205 -18.13 -15.39 2.18
C THR A 1205 -19.23 -14.66 2.94
N GLU A 1206 -20.24 -15.41 3.36
CA GLU A 1206 -21.33 -14.90 4.20
C GLU A 1206 -21.38 -15.72 5.50
N ASN A 1207 -21.74 -15.09 6.62
CA ASN A 1207 -21.88 -15.82 7.87
C ASN A 1207 -23.11 -16.74 7.79
N ALA A 1208 -22.90 -18.06 7.91
CA ALA A 1208 -23.94 -19.09 7.86
C ALA A 1208 -24.43 -19.53 9.25
N GLY A 1209 -24.03 -18.80 10.28
CA GLY A 1209 -24.30 -19.11 11.69
C GLY A 1209 -23.35 -20.15 12.27
N PHE A 1210 -23.83 -20.88 13.26
CA PHE A 1210 -23.04 -21.81 14.05
C PHE A 1210 -23.51 -23.25 13.85
N GLN A 1211 -22.57 -24.19 13.70
CA GLN A 1211 -22.86 -25.63 13.63
C GLN A 1211 -22.21 -26.39 14.78
N VAL A 1212 -22.78 -27.53 15.14
CA VAL A 1212 -22.16 -28.41 16.15
C VAL A 1212 -20.84 -28.95 15.60
N MET A 1213 -19.74 -28.66 16.30
CA MET A 1213 -18.43 -29.16 15.93
C MET A 1213 -18.40 -30.69 16.01
N ALA A 1214 -17.66 -31.32 15.10
CA ALA A 1214 -17.53 -32.78 15.03
C ALA A 1214 -17.04 -33.39 16.36
N ASP A 1215 -17.67 -34.50 16.77
CA ASP A 1215 -17.45 -35.18 18.07
C ASP A 1215 -15.96 -35.47 18.37
N ASN A 1216 -15.19 -35.85 17.34
CA ASN A 1216 -13.78 -36.20 17.49
C ASN A 1216 -12.88 -34.99 17.76
N LEU A 1217 -13.32 -33.77 17.42
CA LEU A 1217 -12.57 -32.52 17.60
C LEU A 1217 -12.97 -31.77 18.88
N GLN A 1218 -14.20 -31.99 19.37
CA GLN A 1218 -14.77 -31.33 20.57
C GLN A 1218 -13.78 -31.26 21.73
N ARG A 1219 -13.24 -32.41 22.16
CA ARG A 1219 -12.37 -32.46 23.36
C ARG A 1219 -11.07 -31.70 23.17
N GLU A 1220 -10.45 -31.81 22.00
CA GLU A 1220 -9.18 -31.16 21.70
C GLU A 1220 -9.37 -29.64 21.71
N LYS A 1221 -10.35 -29.15 20.96
CA LYS A 1221 -10.64 -27.71 20.87
C LYS A 1221 -11.07 -27.11 22.20
N ILE A 1222 -11.91 -27.80 22.98
CA ILE A 1222 -12.29 -27.32 24.31
C ILE A 1222 -11.06 -27.20 25.22
N MET A 1223 -10.13 -28.16 25.18
CA MET A 1223 -8.92 -28.07 26.00
C MET A 1223 -8.01 -26.93 25.57
N GLU A 1224 -7.89 -26.69 24.26
CA GLU A 1224 -7.14 -25.56 23.70
C GLU A 1224 -7.71 -24.21 24.15
N ILE A 1225 -9.03 -24.00 24.02
CA ILE A 1225 -9.71 -22.78 24.49
C ILE A 1225 -9.51 -22.60 26.00
N ARG A 1226 -9.61 -23.69 26.77
CA ARG A 1226 -9.40 -23.66 28.24
C ARG A 1226 -7.96 -23.32 28.61
N GLU A 1227 -6.97 -23.83 27.88
CA GLU A 1227 -5.56 -23.49 28.08
C GLU A 1227 -5.33 -22.01 27.82
N ARG A 1228 -5.85 -21.51 26.69
CA ARG A 1228 -5.80 -20.09 26.30
C ARG A 1228 -6.42 -19.18 27.36
N LYS A 1229 -7.62 -19.51 27.86
CA LYS A 1229 -8.32 -18.76 28.92
C LYS A 1229 -7.77 -18.99 30.34
N GLY A 1230 -6.65 -19.71 30.50
CA GLY A 1230 -6.04 -19.98 31.80
C GLY A 1230 -6.91 -20.84 32.74
N MET A 1231 -7.84 -21.61 32.19
CA MET A 1231 -8.76 -22.49 32.92
C MET A 1231 -8.09 -23.81 33.30
N LYS A 1232 -8.74 -24.58 34.17
CA LYS A 1232 -8.27 -25.94 34.49
C LYS A 1232 -8.44 -26.86 33.28
N LEU A 1233 -7.39 -27.58 32.88
CA LEU A 1233 -7.37 -28.58 31.80
C LEU A 1233 -8.05 -29.90 32.19
N GLU A 1234 -9.23 -29.80 32.80
CA GLU A 1234 -10.07 -30.91 33.24
C GLU A 1234 -11.53 -30.59 32.89
N LEU A 1235 -12.20 -31.52 32.24
CA LEU A 1235 -13.65 -31.48 32.02
C LEU A 1235 -14.39 -32.11 33.21
N PRO A 1236 -15.64 -31.74 33.48
CA PRO A 1236 -16.48 -32.45 34.45
C PRO A 1236 -16.54 -33.94 34.12
N GLU A 1237 -16.44 -34.83 35.12
CA GLU A 1237 -16.44 -36.30 34.92
C GLU A 1237 -17.68 -36.84 34.17
N THR A 1238 -18.76 -36.07 34.14
CA THR A 1238 -20.01 -36.39 33.43
C THR A 1238 -20.01 -36.03 31.96
N VAL A 1239 -19.03 -35.24 31.50
CA VAL A 1239 -18.84 -34.86 30.11
C VAL A 1239 -17.81 -35.81 29.49
N ASP A 1240 -18.30 -36.82 28.75
CA ASP A 1240 -17.45 -37.77 28.03
C ASP A 1240 -17.79 -37.76 26.55
N TYR A 1241 -16.89 -37.22 25.73
CA TYR A 1241 -17.01 -37.19 24.28
C TYR A 1241 -16.31 -38.39 23.62
N PHE A 1242 -15.96 -39.45 24.38
CA PHE A 1242 -15.33 -40.68 23.89
C PHE A 1242 -15.92 -41.98 24.42
#